data_AF-A0A420CPF8-F1
#
_entry.id   AF-A0A420CPF8-F1
#
_cell.length_a   1.000
_cell.length_b   1.000
_cell.length_c   1.000
_cell.angle_alpha   90.00
_cell.angle_beta   90.00
_cell.angle_gamma   90.00
#
_symmetry.space_group_name_H-M   'P 1'
#
loop_
_entity.id
_entity.type
_entity.pdbx_description
1 polymer ?
#
loop_
_entity_poly.entity_id
_entity_poly.type
_entity_poly.pdbx_seq_one_letter_code
_entity_poly.pdbx_strand_id
1 'polypeptide(L)'
;MAALLPPSAGPRLRMALLSACLAWAVPASASIESEVDMARTIVTESTVKLDAERDPHARVRLLDEAVDAIGVLEGLGRNDQADDGAQKALQDLAAQAITPDVLRLSLVEALTALIGPGDAGLQADLDAKAAMETIRDPAYRSAGWSALAAAHVRAGQEAEAERLATLAIEEARAIERDATRDGALNAAVLVFPRGKLPEGILEIATNSVVLARTRAEMYQTVALDALAAEGMADPAPETLTTLAKAALAAKDPARALVLAQALDRDEDVRAEFLDGILHMALDKGEDLLALRAAKSMSRDRDQNKALRQVIDARIDRSKALRAREIVPLLLTAKARIDADIAIAKDLRRQGYVEAGREILLQNAKLKLDDPNATANLVSALATFAEFGPAQTLARALPAGDERSFAMARLVKGLADDDLLDEATKLLSEISREEDQDYARSGIARALVKRGDTQAATASLAEIGAGANRDRVLEALADHAVEKGDLGLARDYLAQATGKESRCRILIEIALATQGKASAREILDEALALLANEKDVDDSRAEIAIAFARIGELARADSLLDSLTDEGARRDAESEIADLLVKQGALAPAEGRLGRLPADLAATLRADLAYASFEKTGEIESFVTSVAALPWQARVPALRRMAEARAKALDVKGWLNDPQIDPLASTTPAAAGQPADFTIGRHQILAPAPSTRALPGVSMPDIFEHDAAMLRGRVPAPDAGVGHLAILGFSPFSLEAFKLSTGGEAAIHQVQLSQQMTWPRYIAVEKGVVTLGTLLRDLPETSARRLLVVDGDDLLVRVPIIVLPGATLLMSGTEFSQYKLGVQSGAFIAVAGRLVVQDAEIVGYDEIAGRPAVGSDKTRANFRPFITAWGGSDIQIAGSRLAMLGYDSSKAFGLTQSSGAAVQSLYAFDDNRPTGNIVDNSFENLRYGYYSYEVDHVRVIGNEYRDNIIYGIDPHDRSRHLLIALNTAYGSQKKHGIIVSREVDDSFIVGNVSLHNKGSGIMLDRTSVRNIVYANTAVANDGDGLTFYESGCNIAAANDLSRNRRAGFKIRNSADVGMYDNRVDANTQSGADIYVADLRQSPEGHTRNFELDPYQMLVTAVISGNLFSENADAINVAGAAQLQLDGNMYRRQRDNIFAGDLRQLSPFLLRLRETSALLTDDSCEPEEAVQSCNFGGWPHPPRKRNICTGMMLSPAPAATSEAARDG
;
A
#
# COMPACT_ATOMS: atom_id res chain seq x y z
N MET A 1 11.07 12.56 72.73
CA MET A 1 11.10 13.53 71.62
C MET A 1 10.11 13.06 70.57
N ALA A 2 8.86 13.49 70.70
CA ALA A 2 7.73 13.15 69.82
C ALA A 2 7.21 14.42 69.08
N ALA A 3 8.11 15.37 68.84
CA ALA A 3 7.84 16.56 68.05
C ALA A 3 9.11 16.85 67.27
N LEU A 4 9.13 16.49 65.97
CA LEU A 4 10.03 16.93 64.88
C LEU A 4 10.10 15.84 63.79
N LEU A 5 9.00 15.51 63.12
CA LEU A 5 9.01 14.86 61.81
C LEU A 5 7.82 15.36 60.98
N PRO A 6 8.01 15.74 59.70
CA PRO A 6 6.94 16.28 58.85
C PRO A 6 6.01 15.16 58.32
N PRO A 7 4.75 15.50 57.94
CA PRO A 7 3.74 14.53 57.52
C PRO A 7 3.94 13.95 56.10
N SER A 8 5.05 14.23 55.41
CA SER A 8 5.32 13.81 54.02
C SER A 8 6.26 12.60 53.86
N ALA A 9 6.54 11.85 54.93
CA ALA A 9 7.36 10.64 54.84
C ALA A 9 6.50 9.40 54.52
N GLY A 10 6.69 8.82 53.33
CA GLY A 10 5.98 7.62 52.87
C GLY A 10 6.24 6.37 53.74
N PRO A 11 5.39 5.33 53.61
CA PRO A 11 5.35 4.17 54.52
C PRO A 11 6.67 3.40 54.62
N ARG A 12 7.47 3.37 53.53
CA ARG A 12 8.81 2.76 53.51
C ARG A 12 9.82 3.41 54.47
N LEU A 13 9.72 4.71 54.74
CA LEU A 13 10.63 5.40 55.67
C LEU A 13 10.23 5.17 57.13
N ARG A 14 8.94 4.98 57.41
CA ARG A 14 8.45 4.58 58.75
C ARG A 14 8.79 3.12 59.06
N MET A 15 8.71 2.22 58.08
CA MET A 15 9.18 0.84 58.22
C MET A 15 10.70 0.75 58.40
N ALA A 16 11.49 1.53 57.66
CA ALA A 16 12.95 1.58 57.81
C ALA A 16 13.40 2.10 59.20
N LEU A 17 12.64 3.03 59.78
CA LEU A 17 12.92 3.56 61.12
C LEU A 17 12.42 2.65 62.25
N LEU A 18 11.34 1.88 62.06
CA LEU A 18 10.95 0.83 63.01
C LEU A 18 11.95 -0.34 63.02
N SER A 19 12.43 -0.75 61.84
CA SER A 19 13.45 -1.80 61.72
C SER A 19 14.83 -1.35 62.22
N ALA A 20 15.18 -0.07 62.10
CA ALA A 20 16.41 0.49 62.68
C ALA A 20 16.37 0.59 64.21
N CYS A 21 15.21 0.84 64.83
CA CYS A 21 15.08 0.87 66.30
C CYS A 21 15.08 -0.51 66.96
N LEU A 22 14.80 -1.58 66.22
CA LEU A 22 14.83 -2.97 66.72
C LEU A 22 16.24 -3.60 66.66
N ALA A 23 17.22 -2.95 66.04
CA ALA A 23 18.56 -3.52 65.83
C ALA A 23 19.53 -3.36 67.01
N TRP A 24 19.17 -2.68 68.11
CA TRP A 24 20.06 -2.43 69.26
C TRP A 24 19.43 -2.85 70.60
N ALA A 25 18.96 -4.10 70.70
CA ALA A 25 18.91 -4.91 71.93
C ALA A 25 18.57 -6.38 71.56
N VAL A 26 19.46 -7.33 71.86
CA VAL A 26 19.42 -8.75 71.43
C VAL A 26 18.97 -9.64 72.61
N PRO A 27 18.49 -10.91 72.47
CA PRO A 27 17.84 -11.61 71.35
C PRO A 27 16.42 -12.12 71.72
N ALA A 28 15.50 -12.16 70.76
CA ALA A 28 14.44 -13.17 70.77
C ALA A 28 14.06 -13.46 69.32
N SER A 29 14.24 -14.72 68.94
CA SER A 29 13.68 -15.33 67.75
C SER A 29 12.18 -15.03 67.64
N ALA A 30 11.79 -14.01 66.89
CA ALA A 30 10.56 -14.10 66.14
C ALA A 30 10.87 -15.15 65.05
N SER A 31 10.45 -16.40 65.27
CA SER A 31 10.52 -17.40 64.22
C SER A 31 9.68 -16.91 63.04
N ILE A 32 10.02 -17.31 61.82
CA ILE A 32 9.18 -17.07 60.64
C ILE A 32 7.73 -17.49 60.92
N GLU A 33 7.52 -18.56 61.71
CA GLU A 33 6.19 -18.97 62.22
C GLU A 33 5.45 -17.85 62.98
N SER A 34 6.13 -17.02 63.80
CA SER A 34 5.49 -15.93 64.53
C SER A 34 5.06 -14.75 63.64
N GLU A 35 5.78 -14.50 62.54
CA GLU A 35 5.40 -13.50 61.54
C GLU A 35 4.22 -13.99 60.68
N VAL A 36 4.22 -15.28 60.32
CA VAL A 36 3.11 -15.94 59.62
C VAL A 36 1.84 -15.94 60.46
N ASP A 37 1.93 -16.29 61.75
CA ASP A 37 0.78 -16.29 62.66
C ASP A 37 0.23 -14.86 62.87
N MET A 38 1.11 -13.87 63.03
CA MET A 38 0.70 -12.47 63.18
C MET A 38 0.01 -11.93 61.93
N ALA A 39 0.60 -12.15 60.75
CA ALA A 39 0.02 -11.72 59.48
C ALA A 39 -1.34 -12.39 59.23
N ARG A 40 -1.45 -13.70 59.50
CA ARG A 40 -2.72 -14.43 59.40
C ARG A 40 -3.78 -13.89 60.38
N THR A 41 -3.40 -13.58 61.62
CA THR A 41 -4.31 -12.98 62.61
C THR A 41 -4.78 -11.60 62.16
N ILE A 42 -3.89 -10.74 61.66
CA ILE A 42 -4.27 -9.40 61.15
C ILE A 42 -5.26 -9.53 60.00
N VAL A 43 -4.98 -10.40 59.01
CA VAL A 43 -5.92 -10.64 57.90
C VAL A 43 -7.29 -11.07 58.42
N THR A 44 -7.33 -12.05 59.33
CA THR A 44 -8.58 -12.62 59.85
C THR A 44 -9.37 -11.61 60.70
N GLU A 45 -8.70 -10.85 61.56
CA GLU A 45 -9.36 -9.85 62.40
C GLU A 45 -9.87 -8.67 61.59
N SER A 46 -9.08 -8.19 60.64
CA SER A 46 -9.45 -7.06 59.79
C SER A 46 -10.62 -7.40 58.88
N THR A 47 -10.68 -8.62 58.31
CA THR A 47 -11.84 -9.06 57.53
C THR A 47 -13.10 -9.21 58.36
N VAL A 48 -13.02 -9.77 59.58
CA VAL A 48 -14.19 -9.87 60.49
C VAL A 48 -14.71 -8.49 60.90
N LYS A 49 -13.82 -7.52 61.17
CA LYS A 49 -14.21 -6.14 61.50
C LYS A 49 -14.84 -5.42 60.31
N LEU A 50 -14.42 -5.75 59.08
CA LEU A 50 -14.90 -5.14 57.85
C LEU A 50 -16.41 -5.35 57.61
N ASP A 51 -16.97 -6.49 58.01
CA ASP A 51 -18.39 -6.81 57.82
C ASP A 51 -19.33 -5.85 58.59
N ALA A 52 -18.87 -5.33 59.73
CA ALA A 52 -19.65 -4.42 60.57
C ALA A 52 -19.40 -2.93 60.27
N GLU A 53 -18.34 -2.61 59.52
CA GLU A 53 -17.88 -1.24 59.30
C GLU A 53 -18.52 -0.59 58.07
N ARG A 54 -19.06 0.62 58.24
CA ARG A 54 -19.76 1.37 57.18
C ARG A 54 -19.06 2.68 56.80
N ASP A 55 -18.13 3.18 57.62
CA ASP A 55 -17.38 4.39 57.31
C ASP A 55 -16.31 4.10 56.22
N PRO A 56 -16.34 4.77 55.06
CA PRO A 56 -15.41 4.49 53.96
C PRO A 56 -13.93 4.62 54.35
N HIS A 57 -13.57 5.60 55.20
CA HIS A 57 -12.20 5.78 55.66
C HIS A 57 -11.75 4.67 56.61
N ALA A 58 -12.62 4.24 57.53
CA ALA A 58 -12.35 3.10 58.41
C ALA A 58 -12.23 1.78 57.65
N ARG A 59 -13.07 1.57 56.62
CA ARG A 59 -12.98 0.41 55.73
C ARG A 59 -11.65 0.37 54.97
N VAL A 60 -11.23 1.50 54.39
CA VAL A 60 -9.92 1.61 53.72
C VAL A 60 -8.78 1.25 54.66
N ARG A 61 -8.77 1.76 55.90
CA ARG A 61 -7.72 1.40 56.89
C ARG A 61 -7.67 -0.09 57.20
N LEU A 62 -8.83 -0.72 57.46
CA LEU A 62 -8.91 -2.15 57.77
C LEU A 62 -8.45 -3.01 56.58
N LEU A 63 -8.81 -2.61 55.36
CA LEU A 63 -8.41 -3.29 54.13
C LEU A 63 -6.93 -3.09 53.81
N ASP A 64 -6.38 -1.90 54.03
CA ASP A 64 -4.95 -1.61 53.85
C ASP A 64 -4.10 -2.47 54.79
N GLU A 65 -4.48 -2.56 56.08
CA GLU A 65 -3.85 -3.45 57.06
C GLU A 65 -3.91 -4.93 56.65
N ALA A 66 -5.05 -5.37 56.09
CA ALA A 66 -5.21 -6.74 55.61
C ALA A 66 -4.41 -7.02 54.33
N VAL A 67 -4.34 -6.07 53.39
CA VAL A 67 -3.57 -6.18 52.13
C VAL A 67 -2.06 -6.19 52.42
N ASP A 68 -1.59 -5.37 53.34
CA ASP A 68 -0.19 -5.38 53.77
C ASP A 68 0.16 -6.72 54.44
N ALA A 69 -0.68 -7.19 55.37
CA ALA A 69 -0.45 -8.45 56.08
C ALA A 69 -0.49 -9.67 55.14
N ILE A 70 -1.42 -9.73 54.19
CA ILE A 70 -1.43 -10.83 53.22
C ILE A 70 -0.27 -10.73 52.22
N GLY A 71 0.20 -9.52 51.91
CA GLY A 71 1.41 -9.30 51.12
C GLY A 71 2.68 -9.85 51.77
N VAL A 72 2.77 -9.78 53.10
CA VAL A 72 3.85 -10.43 53.88
C VAL A 72 3.78 -11.96 53.72
N LEU A 73 2.59 -12.55 53.85
CA LEU A 73 2.40 -14.01 53.63
C LEU A 73 2.78 -14.43 52.20
N GLU A 74 2.41 -13.63 51.19
CA GLU A 74 2.80 -13.87 49.80
C GLU A 74 4.32 -13.78 49.56
N GLY A 75 5.01 -12.86 50.24
CA GLY A 75 6.46 -12.70 50.15
C GLY A 75 7.21 -13.88 50.78
N LEU A 76 6.76 -14.34 51.94
CA LEU A 76 7.34 -15.49 52.66
C LEU A 76 7.07 -16.83 51.95
N GLY A 77 5.92 -16.97 51.29
CA GLY A 77 5.53 -18.18 50.58
C GLY A 77 6.16 -18.38 49.19
N ARG A 78 6.89 -17.39 48.63
CA ARG A 78 7.45 -17.41 47.26
C ARG A 78 8.97 -17.49 47.15
N ASN A 79 9.71 -17.35 48.25
CA ASN A 79 11.18 -17.38 48.21
C ASN A 79 11.74 -18.78 47.92
N ASP A 80 13.02 -18.86 47.51
CA ASP A 80 13.75 -20.12 47.21
C ASP A 80 13.80 -21.12 48.40
N GLN A 81 13.40 -20.67 49.59
CA GLN A 81 13.04 -21.49 50.76
C GLN A 81 11.64 -21.08 51.22
N ALA A 82 10.61 -21.45 50.46
CA ALA A 82 9.24 -21.11 50.79
C ALA A 82 8.85 -21.68 52.17
N ASP A 83 8.29 -20.83 53.04
CA ASP A 83 7.82 -21.27 54.35
C ASP A 83 6.50 -22.05 54.21
N ASP A 84 6.52 -23.33 54.59
CA ASP A 84 5.35 -24.21 54.52
C ASP A 84 4.17 -23.68 55.36
N GLY A 85 4.46 -22.94 56.44
CA GLY A 85 3.48 -22.29 57.29
C GLY A 85 2.77 -21.13 56.57
N ALA A 86 3.53 -20.27 55.87
CA ALA A 86 2.99 -19.18 55.07
C ALA A 86 2.13 -19.71 53.91
N GLN A 87 2.57 -20.77 53.22
CA GLN A 87 1.79 -21.40 52.16
C GLN A 87 0.50 -22.02 52.69
N LYS A 88 0.57 -22.71 53.84
CA LYS A 88 -0.61 -23.26 54.50
C LYS A 88 -1.57 -22.15 54.97
N ALA A 89 -1.08 -21.06 55.53
CA ALA A 89 -1.90 -19.91 55.94
C ALA A 89 -2.61 -19.28 54.73
N LEU A 90 -1.92 -19.12 53.60
CA LEU A 90 -2.53 -18.65 52.35
C LEU A 90 -3.60 -19.63 51.83
N GLN A 91 -3.37 -20.94 51.94
CA GLN A 91 -4.36 -21.97 51.57
C GLN A 91 -5.58 -21.95 52.50
N ASP A 92 -5.39 -21.83 53.81
CA ASP A 92 -6.46 -21.78 54.81
C ASP A 92 -7.32 -20.51 54.67
N LEU A 93 -6.69 -19.37 54.35
CA LEU A 93 -7.38 -18.13 54.03
C LEU A 93 -8.13 -18.23 52.70
N ALA A 94 -7.51 -18.81 51.67
CA ALA A 94 -8.16 -19.04 50.38
C ALA A 94 -9.35 -19.99 50.47
N ALA A 95 -9.32 -21.00 51.37
CA ALA A 95 -10.46 -21.88 51.65
C ALA A 95 -11.67 -21.13 52.26
N GLN A 96 -11.42 -19.95 52.84
CA GLN A 96 -12.44 -19.01 53.32
C GLN A 96 -12.75 -17.90 52.31
N ALA A 97 -12.30 -18.04 51.05
CA ALA A 97 -12.40 -17.05 49.98
C ALA A 97 -11.65 -15.72 50.26
N ILE A 98 -10.71 -15.70 51.21
CA ILE A 98 -9.85 -14.56 51.49
C ILE A 98 -8.55 -14.75 50.70
N THR A 99 -8.49 -14.15 49.51
CA THR A 99 -7.29 -14.18 48.66
C THR A 99 -6.67 -12.79 48.56
N PRO A 100 -5.38 -12.69 48.20
CA PRO A 100 -4.73 -11.39 48.03
C PRO A 100 -5.45 -10.49 47.02
N ASP A 101 -5.89 -11.03 45.89
CA ASP A 101 -6.58 -10.26 44.86
C ASP A 101 -7.98 -9.82 45.29
N VAL A 102 -8.71 -10.65 46.06
CA VAL A 102 -10.03 -10.27 46.62
C VAL A 102 -9.88 -9.12 47.64
N LEU A 103 -8.86 -9.15 48.49
CA LEU A 103 -8.60 -8.07 49.44
C LEU A 103 -8.19 -6.76 48.74
N ARG A 104 -7.33 -6.86 47.72
CA ARG A 104 -6.92 -5.71 46.89
C ARG A 104 -8.09 -5.11 46.13
N LEU A 105 -8.94 -5.93 45.52
CA LEU A 105 -10.16 -5.45 44.86
C LEU A 105 -11.10 -4.78 45.87
N SER A 106 -11.29 -5.38 47.04
CA SER A 106 -12.11 -4.80 48.11
C SER A 106 -11.56 -3.44 48.59
N LEU A 107 -10.22 -3.30 48.66
CA LEU A 107 -9.55 -2.03 48.95
C LEU A 107 -9.83 -0.98 47.86
N VAL A 108 -9.70 -1.36 46.59
CA VAL A 108 -10.03 -0.50 45.45
C VAL A 108 -11.48 -0.04 45.52
N GLU A 109 -12.43 -0.96 45.74
CA GLU A 109 -13.86 -0.64 45.88
C GLU A 109 -14.11 0.35 47.04
N ALA A 110 -13.46 0.16 48.19
CA ALA A 110 -13.56 1.08 49.33
C ALA A 110 -12.98 2.48 49.00
N LEU A 111 -11.84 2.54 48.30
CA LEU A 111 -11.22 3.79 47.86
C LEU A 111 -12.09 4.53 46.83
N THR A 112 -12.82 3.81 45.97
CA THR A 112 -13.71 4.45 44.97
C THR A 112 -14.83 5.30 45.58
N ALA A 113 -15.21 5.05 46.83
CA ALA A 113 -16.18 5.87 47.56
C ALA A 113 -15.60 7.22 48.03
N LEU A 114 -14.27 7.35 48.06
CA LEU A 114 -13.53 8.55 48.48
C LEU A 114 -13.07 9.43 47.31
N ILE A 115 -13.21 8.96 46.08
CA ILE A 115 -12.85 9.72 44.87
C ILE A 115 -13.84 10.88 44.68
N GLY A 116 -13.29 12.09 44.59
CA GLY A 116 -14.03 13.35 44.48
C GLY A 116 -13.08 14.55 44.34
N PRO A 117 -13.59 15.78 44.34
CA PRO A 117 -12.76 16.97 44.18
C PRO A 117 -11.82 17.21 45.38
N GLY A 118 -10.59 17.66 45.10
CA GLY A 118 -9.58 18.03 46.10
C GLY A 118 -8.51 16.97 46.35
N ASP A 119 -7.48 17.33 47.13
CA ASP A 119 -6.26 16.53 47.32
C ASP A 119 -6.52 15.13 47.90
N ALA A 120 -7.49 15.01 48.82
CA ALA A 120 -7.85 13.72 49.42
C ALA A 120 -8.49 12.76 48.41
N GLY A 121 -9.29 13.28 47.48
CA GLY A 121 -9.89 12.49 46.41
C GLY A 121 -8.87 12.08 45.34
N LEU A 122 -7.91 12.97 45.02
CA LEU A 122 -6.78 12.63 44.16
C LEU A 122 -5.90 11.55 44.78
N GLN A 123 -5.62 11.64 46.09
CA GLN A 123 -4.84 10.62 46.78
C GLN A 123 -5.54 9.27 46.75
N ALA A 124 -6.86 9.23 47.00
CA ALA A 124 -7.64 8.00 46.91
C ALA A 124 -7.62 7.39 45.48
N ASP A 125 -7.66 8.21 44.44
CA ASP A 125 -7.54 7.75 43.04
C ASP A 125 -6.15 7.16 42.75
N LEU A 126 -5.08 7.81 43.21
CA LEU A 126 -3.71 7.31 43.07
C LEU A 126 -3.48 6.00 43.83
N ASP A 127 -3.96 5.92 45.07
CA ASP A 127 -3.83 4.72 45.90
C ASP A 127 -4.62 3.56 45.31
N ALA A 128 -5.81 3.82 44.76
CA ALA A 128 -6.60 2.79 44.08
C ALA A 128 -5.90 2.28 42.81
N LYS A 129 -5.35 3.19 41.98
CA LYS A 129 -4.57 2.82 40.79
C LYS A 129 -3.31 2.02 41.14
N ALA A 130 -2.63 2.36 42.23
CA ALA A 130 -1.49 1.59 42.73
C ALA A 130 -1.91 0.18 43.21
N ALA A 131 -3.04 0.08 43.93
CA ALA A 131 -3.57 -1.23 44.33
C ALA A 131 -3.96 -2.09 43.11
N MET A 132 -4.51 -1.48 42.05
CA MET A 132 -4.84 -2.17 40.80
C MET A 132 -3.62 -2.85 40.15
N GLU A 133 -2.45 -2.20 40.14
CA GLU A 133 -1.21 -2.77 39.56
C GLU A 133 -0.74 -4.06 40.28
N THR A 134 -1.23 -4.30 41.50
CA THR A 134 -0.84 -5.46 42.30
C THR A 134 -1.80 -6.66 42.18
N ILE A 135 -2.96 -6.49 41.52
CA ILE A 135 -3.94 -7.55 41.28
C ILE A 135 -3.48 -8.43 40.11
N ARG A 136 -3.50 -9.75 40.30
CA ARG A 136 -2.95 -10.70 39.32
C ARG A 136 -4.01 -11.27 38.39
N ASP A 137 -5.18 -11.60 38.92
CA ASP A 137 -6.28 -12.17 38.14
C ASP A 137 -6.92 -11.09 37.24
N PRO A 138 -7.00 -11.32 35.92
CA PRO A 138 -7.60 -10.37 34.97
C PRO A 138 -9.09 -10.10 35.25
N ALA A 139 -9.83 -11.04 35.83
CA ALA A 139 -11.23 -10.84 36.18
C ALA A 139 -11.39 -9.79 37.29
N TYR A 140 -10.54 -9.87 38.31
CA TYR A 140 -10.52 -8.87 39.39
C TYR A 140 -9.97 -7.52 38.90
N ARG A 141 -8.98 -7.51 38.00
CA ARG A 141 -8.51 -6.26 37.38
C ARG A 141 -9.61 -5.58 36.55
N SER A 142 -10.34 -6.33 35.74
CA SER A 142 -11.45 -5.79 34.95
C SER A 142 -12.56 -5.20 35.84
N ALA A 143 -12.92 -5.91 36.91
CA ALA A 143 -13.90 -5.43 37.89
C ALA A 143 -13.43 -4.14 38.60
N GLY A 144 -12.17 -4.09 39.05
CA GLY A 144 -11.61 -2.91 39.72
C GLY A 144 -11.53 -1.69 38.80
N TRP A 145 -11.12 -1.85 37.54
CA TRP A 145 -11.14 -0.77 36.55
C TRP A 145 -12.56 -0.27 36.27
N SER A 146 -13.55 -1.18 36.21
CA SER A 146 -14.96 -0.81 36.05
C SER A 146 -15.48 -0.02 37.25
N ALA A 147 -15.11 -0.41 38.48
CA ALA A 147 -15.48 0.31 39.69
C ALA A 147 -14.86 1.73 39.73
N LEU A 148 -13.59 1.87 39.34
CA LEU A 148 -12.92 3.16 39.19
C LEU A 148 -13.60 4.02 38.12
N ALA A 149 -13.89 3.45 36.95
CA ALA A 149 -14.63 4.15 35.90
C ALA A 149 -15.97 4.69 36.42
N ALA A 150 -16.72 3.89 37.19
CA ALA A 150 -17.98 4.32 37.81
C ALA A 150 -17.80 5.45 38.83
N ALA A 151 -16.69 5.49 39.56
CA ALA A 151 -16.36 6.58 40.46
C ALA A 151 -16.10 7.89 39.70
N HIS A 152 -15.33 7.83 38.62
CA HIS A 152 -15.05 8.97 37.76
C HIS A 152 -16.30 9.47 37.03
N VAL A 153 -17.22 8.59 36.63
CA VAL A 153 -18.56 8.97 36.15
C VAL A 153 -19.32 9.77 37.21
N ARG A 154 -19.37 9.29 38.46
CA ARG A 154 -20.03 10.00 39.57
C ARG A 154 -19.39 11.37 39.86
N ALA A 155 -18.07 11.48 39.67
CA ALA A 155 -17.31 12.71 39.84
C ALA A 155 -17.41 13.68 38.65
N GLY A 156 -18.09 13.30 37.56
CA GLY A 156 -18.23 14.13 36.35
C GLY A 156 -16.97 14.16 35.46
N GLN A 157 -16.05 13.20 35.65
CA GLN A 157 -14.78 13.08 34.92
C GLN A 157 -14.92 12.11 33.75
N GLU A 158 -15.78 12.44 32.78
CA GLU A 158 -16.22 11.53 31.71
C GLU A 158 -15.04 10.97 30.87
N ALA A 159 -14.03 11.78 30.56
CA ALA A 159 -12.88 11.35 29.75
C ALA A 159 -11.97 10.32 30.45
N GLU A 160 -11.82 10.41 31.78
CA GLU A 160 -11.05 9.44 32.56
C GLU A 160 -11.88 8.16 32.79
N ALA A 161 -13.19 8.30 32.99
CA ALA A 161 -14.09 7.15 33.05
C ALA A 161 -14.06 6.31 31.77
N GLU A 162 -14.07 6.95 30.59
CA GLU A 162 -13.92 6.25 29.30
C GLU A 162 -12.59 5.50 29.22
N ARG A 163 -11.48 6.14 29.59
CA ARG A 163 -10.15 5.50 29.60
C ARG A 163 -10.12 4.27 30.51
N LEU A 164 -10.66 4.38 31.72
CA LEU A 164 -10.70 3.29 32.70
C LEU A 164 -11.64 2.15 32.25
N ALA A 165 -12.75 2.47 31.60
CA ALA A 165 -13.63 1.47 30.99
C ALA A 165 -12.94 0.71 29.83
N THR A 166 -12.14 1.39 29.02
CA THR A 166 -11.31 0.73 27.98
C THR A 166 -10.31 -0.24 28.62
N LEU A 167 -9.59 0.17 29.67
CA LEU A 167 -8.68 -0.72 30.42
C LEU A 167 -9.43 -1.92 31.01
N ALA A 168 -10.64 -1.72 31.54
CA ALA A 168 -11.47 -2.81 32.04
C ALA A 168 -11.81 -3.83 30.95
N ILE A 169 -12.09 -3.36 29.73
CA ILE A 169 -12.37 -4.21 28.57
C ILE A 169 -11.11 -4.95 28.11
N GLU A 170 -9.96 -4.29 28.09
CA GLU A 170 -8.66 -4.92 27.76
C GLU A 170 -8.33 -6.07 28.72
N GLU A 171 -8.50 -5.85 30.02
CA GLU A 171 -8.32 -6.90 31.03
C GLU A 171 -9.35 -8.01 30.90
N ALA A 172 -10.60 -7.67 30.56
CA ALA A 172 -11.64 -8.67 30.33
C ALA A 172 -11.29 -9.63 29.19
N ARG A 173 -10.61 -9.16 28.13
CA ARG A 173 -10.17 -10.01 27.01
C ARG A 173 -9.20 -11.12 27.43
N ALA A 174 -8.43 -10.90 28.50
CA ALA A 174 -7.49 -11.88 29.06
C ALA A 174 -8.16 -12.95 29.94
N ILE A 175 -9.45 -12.85 30.22
CA ILE A 175 -10.20 -13.84 31.01
C ILE A 175 -10.48 -15.09 30.16
N GLU A 176 -10.02 -16.26 30.63
CA GLU A 176 -10.15 -17.53 29.89
C GLU A 176 -11.59 -18.03 29.77
N ARG A 177 -12.42 -17.85 30.82
CA ARG A 177 -13.79 -18.36 30.85
C ARG A 177 -14.75 -17.38 30.15
N ASP A 178 -15.31 -17.80 29.02
CA ASP A 178 -16.23 -17.00 28.17
C ASP A 178 -17.33 -16.28 28.95
N ALA A 179 -18.07 -16.99 29.80
CA ALA A 179 -19.16 -16.39 30.56
C ALA A 179 -18.69 -15.31 31.54
N THR A 180 -17.51 -15.48 32.14
CA THR A 180 -16.92 -14.49 33.07
C THR A 180 -16.39 -13.29 32.29
N ARG A 181 -15.73 -13.53 31.16
CA ARG A 181 -15.29 -12.49 30.23
C ARG A 181 -16.44 -11.63 29.74
N ASP A 182 -17.47 -12.25 29.18
CA ASP A 182 -18.62 -11.55 28.63
C ASP A 182 -19.38 -10.76 29.71
N GLY A 183 -19.46 -11.30 30.94
CA GLY A 183 -19.99 -10.59 32.10
C GLY A 183 -19.17 -9.35 32.47
N ALA A 184 -17.84 -9.46 32.47
CA ALA A 184 -16.93 -8.34 32.74
C ALA A 184 -17.00 -7.26 31.65
N LEU A 185 -17.09 -7.66 30.36
CA LEU A 185 -17.30 -6.76 29.23
C LEU A 185 -18.62 -5.98 29.36
N ASN A 186 -19.71 -6.66 29.73
CA ASN A 186 -20.99 -6.02 29.98
C ASN A 186 -20.93 -5.06 31.18
N ALA A 187 -20.25 -5.46 32.27
CA ALA A 187 -20.09 -4.61 33.45
C ALA A 187 -19.38 -3.29 33.12
N ALA A 188 -18.33 -3.32 32.29
CA ALA A 188 -17.61 -2.11 31.85
C ALA A 188 -18.49 -1.14 31.05
N VAL A 189 -19.48 -1.67 30.30
CA VAL A 189 -20.47 -0.86 29.55
C VAL A 189 -21.51 -0.25 30.49
N LEU A 190 -21.99 -1.00 31.47
CA LEU A 190 -23.05 -0.56 32.41
C LEU A 190 -22.59 0.50 33.43
N VAL A 191 -21.31 0.85 33.43
CA VAL A 191 -20.75 1.95 34.24
C VAL A 191 -21.37 3.31 33.90
N PHE A 192 -21.75 3.52 32.64
CA PHE A 192 -22.25 4.80 32.16
C PHE A 192 -23.75 4.95 32.44
N PRO A 193 -24.22 6.14 32.85
CA PRO A 193 -25.63 6.37 33.13
C PRO A 193 -26.44 6.41 31.83
N ARG A 194 -27.76 6.22 31.95
CA ARG A 194 -28.70 6.15 30.82
C ARG A 194 -28.49 7.31 29.83
N GLY A 195 -28.34 6.96 28.55
CA GLY A 195 -28.17 7.93 27.46
C GLY A 195 -26.80 8.61 27.38
N LYS A 196 -25.84 8.26 28.25
CA LYS A 196 -24.47 8.82 28.24
C LYS A 196 -23.36 7.84 27.88
N LEU A 197 -23.69 6.60 27.51
CA LEU A 197 -22.71 5.60 27.10
C LEU A 197 -21.95 6.06 25.84
N PRO A 198 -20.61 6.17 25.88
CA PRO A 198 -19.83 6.43 24.68
C PRO A 198 -19.97 5.26 23.68
N GLU A 199 -20.30 5.57 22.42
CA GLU A 199 -20.50 4.55 21.38
C GLU A 199 -19.25 3.68 21.16
N GLY A 200 -18.05 4.26 21.30
CA GLY A 200 -16.79 3.53 21.21
C GLY A 200 -16.69 2.41 22.25
N ILE A 201 -17.09 2.66 23.50
CA ILE A 201 -17.07 1.65 24.57
C ILE A 201 -17.98 0.47 24.26
N LEU A 202 -19.19 0.74 23.76
CA LEU A 202 -20.12 -0.30 23.35
C LEU A 202 -19.54 -1.17 22.23
N GLU A 203 -18.94 -0.54 21.22
CA GLU A 203 -18.40 -1.27 20.07
C GLU A 203 -17.20 -2.14 20.45
N ILE A 204 -16.25 -1.67 21.27
CA ILE A 204 -15.13 -2.50 21.75
C ILE A 204 -15.63 -3.70 22.53
N ALA A 205 -16.55 -3.46 23.47
CA ALA A 205 -17.05 -4.49 24.35
C ALA A 205 -17.79 -5.56 23.54
N THR A 206 -18.72 -5.14 22.68
CA THR A 206 -19.47 -6.06 21.82
C THR A 206 -18.61 -6.79 20.79
N ASN A 207 -17.53 -6.19 20.29
CA ASN A 207 -16.53 -6.87 19.44
C ASN A 207 -15.74 -7.94 20.19
N SER A 208 -15.63 -7.82 21.51
CA SER A 208 -14.86 -8.72 22.37
C SER A 208 -15.72 -9.84 22.98
N VAL A 209 -17.05 -9.72 22.90
CA VAL A 209 -18.01 -10.72 23.41
C VAL A 209 -17.99 -11.97 22.53
N VAL A 210 -18.00 -13.14 23.17
CA VAL A 210 -17.96 -14.44 22.47
C VAL A 210 -19.34 -15.08 22.33
N LEU A 211 -20.31 -14.79 23.21
CA LEU A 211 -21.66 -15.33 23.12
C LEU A 211 -22.63 -14.36 22.42
N ALA A 212 -23.31 -14.82 21.36
CA ALA A 212 -24.29 -13.99 20.62
C ALA A 212 -25.38 -13.43 21.54
N ARG A 213 -25.84 -14.25 22.48
CA ARG A 213 -26.86 -13.87 23.45
C ARG A 213 -26.43 -12.67 24.30
N THR A 214 -25.21 -12.68 24.83
CA THR A 214 -24.70 -11.57 25.66
C THR A 214 -24.53 -10.30 24.82
N ARG A 215 -24.04 -10.44 23.59
CA ARG A 215 -23.89 -9.31 22.65
C ARG A 215 -25.25 -8.66 22.33
N ALA A 216 -26.27 -9.49 22.07
CA ALA A 216 -27.63 -9.03 21.81
C ALA A 216 -28.28 -8.36 23.05
N GLU A 217 -28.02 -8.90 24.25
CA GLU A 217 -28.46 -8.32 25.52
C GLU A 217 -27.87 -6.92 25.75
N MET A 218 -26.57 -6.72 25.50
CA MET A 218 -25.95 -5.40 25.60
C MET A 218 -26.63 -4.38 24.68
N TYR A 219 -26.88 -4.75 23.41
CA TYR A 219 -27.59 -3.86 22.49
C TYR A 219 -29.03 -3.59 22.93
N GLN A 220 -29.72 -4.57 23.50
CA GLN A 220 -31.06 -4.40 24.04
C GLN A 220 -31.08 -3.41 25.21
N THR A 221 -30.16 -3.53 26.17
CA THR A 221 -30.05 -2.61 27.29
C THR A 221 -29.81 -1.17 26.83
N VAL A 222 -28.87 -0.98 25.90
CA VAL A 222 -28.56 0.34 25.34
C VAL A 222 -29.74 0.93 24.57
N ALA A 223 -30.46 0.12 23.80
CA ALA A 223 -31.63 0.56 23.06
C ALA A 223 -32.77 0.99 23.98
N LEU A 224 -33.05 0.23 25.05
CA LEU A 224 -34.04 0.59 26.07
C LEU A 224 -33.67 1.88 26.79
N ASP A 225 -32.40 2.07 27.14
CA ASP A 225 -31.93 3.31 27.78
C ASP A 225 -32.06 4.52 26.84
N ALA A 226 -31.78 4.36 25.55
CA ALA A 226 -31.97 5.40 24.54
C ALA A 226 -33.45 5.79 24.41
N LEU A 227 -34.36 4.81 24.33
CA LEU A 227 -35.81 5.06 24.26
C LEU A 227 -36.35 5.70 25.56
N ALA A 228 -35.83 5.28 26.72
CA ALA A 228 -36.19 5.88 28.00
C ALA A 228 -35.77 7.36 28.07
N ALA A 229 -34.60 7.72 27.52
CA ALA A 229 -34.15 9.11 27.44
C ALA A 229 -35.04 9.98 26.52
N GLU A 230 -35.71 9.37 25.54
CA GLU A 230 -36.72 10.01 24.69
C GLU A 230 -38.13 10.05 25.33
N GLY A 231 -38.27 9.58 26.58
CA GLY A 231 -39.54 9.57 27.31
C GLY A 231 -40.40 8.31 27.12
N MET A 232 -39.89 7.28 26.44
CA MET A 232 -40.52 5.96 26.33
C MET A 232 -39.91 4.98 27.35
N ALA A 233 -40.18 5.19 28.64
CA ALA A 233 -39.77 4.26 29.69
C ALA A 233 -40.65 3.00 29.65
N ASP A 234 -40.02 1.81 29.67
CA ASP A 234 -40.66 0.49 29.69
C ASP A 234 -41.76 0.29 28.61
N PRO A 235 -41.43 0.45 27.31
CA PRO A 235 -42.41 0.33 26.23
C PRO A 235 -42.93 -1.10 26.06
N ALA A 236 -44.23 -1.26 25.81
CA ALA A 236 -44.84 -2.57 25.54
C ALA A 236 -44.32 -3.18 24.20
N PRO A 237 -44.08 -4.50 24.12
CA PRO A 237 -43.56 -5.15 22.89
C PRO A 237 -44.40 -4.89 21.64
N GLU A 238 -45.73 -4.83 21.76
CA GLU A 238 -46.62 -4.53 20.63
C GLU A 238 -46.41 -3.10 20.11
N THR A 239 -46.12 -2.16 21.02
CA THR A 239 -45.84 -0.77 20.66
C THR A 239 -44.52 -0.68 19.90
N LEU A 240 -43.47 -1.34 20.39
CA LEU A 240 -42.17 -1.43 19.73
C LEU A 240 -42.29 -2.04 18.32
N THR A 241 -43.05 -3.14 18.19
CA THR A 241 -43.30 -3.81 16.91
C THR A 241 -43.99 -2.89 15.90
N THR A 242 -45.03 -2.17 16.32
CA THR A 242 -45.75 -1.22 15.44
C THR A 242 -44.85 -0.06 15.02
N LEU A 243 -44.06 0.49 15.94
CA LEU A 243 -43.12 1.58 15.63
C LEU A 243 -41.99 1.12 14.72
N ALA A 244 -41.43 -0.09 14.92
CA ALA A 244 -40.40 -0.67 14.08
C ALA A 244 -40.90 -0.88 12.64
N LYS A 245 -42.13 -1.40 12.47
CA LYS A 245 -42.80 -1.50 11.16
C LYS A 245 -42.97 -0.14 10.50
N ALA A 246 -43.41 0.86 11.26
CA ALA A 246 -43.58 2.21 10.74
C ALA A 246 -42.26 2.84 10.30
N ALA A 247 -41.18 2.65 11.07
CA ALA A 247 -39.83 3.14 10.72
C ALA A 247 -39.28 2.46 9.45
N LEU A 248 -39.46 1.14 9.30
CA LEU A 248 -39.10 0.42 8.08
C LEU A 248 -39.91 0.89 6.87
N ALA A 249 -41.22 1.07 7.03
CA ALA A 249 -42.07 1.60 5.97
C ALA A 249 -41.68 3.04 5.57
N ALA A 250 -41.19 3.84 6.53
CA ALA A 250 -40.63 5.16 6.30
C ALA A 250 -39.19 5.15 5.75
N LYS A 251 -38.59 3.96 5.56
CA LYS A 251 -37.20 3.76 5.11
C LYS A 251 -36.14 4.40 6.03
N ASP A 252 -36.42 4.44 7.33
CA ASP A 252 -35.50 4.88 8.39
C ASP A 252 -34.94 3.66 9.15
N PRO A 253 -33.88 3.01 8.61
CA PRO A 253 -33.35 1.78 9.18
C PRO A 253 -32.61 2.00 10.50
N ALA A 254 -32.08 3.21 10.73
CA ALA A 254 -31.44 3.57 12.01
C ALA A 254 -32.47 3.59 13.14
N ARG A 255 -33.63 4.23 12.94
CA ARG A 255 -34.71 4.22 13.92
C ARG A 255 -35.30 2.82 14.10
N ALA A 256 -35.50 2.10 12.99
CA ALA A 256 -35.99 0.72 13.03
C ALA A 256 -35.05 -0.19 13.85
N LEU A 257 -33.73 0.00 13.73
CA LEU A 257 -32.74 -0.78 14.48
C LEU A 257 -32.85 -0.56 15.99
N VAL A 258 -32.94 0.69 16.46
CA VAL A 258 -33.10 0.97 17.90
C VAL A 258 -34.38 0.32 18.45
N LEU A 259 -35.48 0.44 17.71
CA LEU A 259 -36.76 -0.15 18.12
C LEU A 259 -36.74 -1.69 18.12
N ALA A 260 -36.11 -2.30 17.11
CA ALA A 260 -35.93 -3.75 17.04
C ALA A 260 -34.98 -4.26 18.13
N GLN A 261 -33.89 -3.54 18.41
CA GLN A 261 -32.95 -3.90 19.48
C GLN A 261 -33.61 -3.90 20.86
N ALA A 262 -34.59 -3.01 21.10
CA ALA A 262 -35.33 -2.91 22.36
C ALA A 262 -36.33 -4.05 22.61
N LEU A 263 -36.77 -4.77 21.57
CA LEU A 263 -37.59 -5.98 21.73
C LEU A 263 -36.84 -7.04 22.52
N ASP A 264 -37.57 -8.00 23.10
CA ASP A 264 -36.95 -9.10 23.83
C ASP A 264 -36.01 -9.89 22.90
N ARG A 265 -34.80 -10.15 23.38
CA ARG A 265 -33.75 -10.79 22.57
C ARG A 265 -34.09 -12.22 22.13
N ASP A 266 -35.00 -12.89 22.83
CA ASP A 266 -35.38 -14.28 22.58
C ASP A 266 -36.64 -14.38 21.68
N GLU A 267 -37.27 -13.26 21.29
CA GLU A 267 -38.40 -13.23 20.36
C GLU A 267 -37.99 -13.42 18.89
N ASP A 268 -38.64 -14.34 18.17
CA ASP A 268 -38.42 -14.54 16.73
C ASP A 268 -38.74 -13.28 15.89
N VAL A 269 -39.73 -12.48 16.34
CA VAL A 269 -40.14 -11.23 15.69
C VAL A 269 -38.97 -10.23 15.64
N ARG A 270 -38.12 -10.19 16.67
CA ARG A 270 -36.92 -9.35 16.69
C ARG A 270 -35.94 -9.77 15.60
N ALA A 271 -35.72 -11.07 15.43
CA ALA A 271 -34.81 -11.58 14.40
C ALA A 271 -35.30 -11.25 12.99
N GLU A 272 -36.61 -11.33 12.72
CA GLU A 272 -37.21 -10.94 11.43
C GLU A 272 -36.98 -9.46 11.11
N PHE A 273 -37.18 -8.57 12.10
CA PHE A 273 -36.89 -7.15 11.90
C PHE A 273 -35.40 -6.89 11.66
N LEU A 274 -34.52 -7.49 12.44
CA LEU A 274 -33.07 -7.33 12.28
C LEU A 274 -32.59 -7.83 10.91
N ASP A 275 -33.16 -8.93 10.41
CA ASP A 275 -32.85 -9.47 9.08
C ASP A 275 -33.33 -8.52 7.97
N GLY A 276 -34.55 -7.97 8.09
CA GLY A 276 -35.05 -6.96 7.15
C GLY A 276 -34.23 -5.66 7.15
N ILE A 277 -33.78 -5.21 8.33
CA ILE A 277 -32.90 -4.04 8.48
C ILE A 277 -31.53 -4.32 7.86
N LEU A 278 -30.96 -5.51 8.10
CA LEU A 278 -29.69 -5.93 7.53
C LEU A 278 -29.73 -5.87 6.00
N HIS A 279 -30.72 -6.51 5.36
CA HIS A 279 -30.84 -6.49 3.90
C HIS A 279 -31.01 -5.05 3.38
N MET A 280 -31.89 -4.24 4.01
CA MET A 280 -32.06 -2.84 3.62
C MET A 280 -30.77 -2.02 3.76
N ALA A 281 -29.98 -2.26 4.80
CA ALA A 281 -28.71 -1.57 5.03
C ALA A 281 -27.66 -2.00 3.99
N LEU A 282 -27.57 -3.29 3.68
CA LEU A 282 -26.67 -3.81 2.65
C LEU A 282 -27.04 -3.27 1.26
N ASP A 283 -28.32 -3.24 0.91
CA ASP A 283 -28.83 -2.68 -0.35
C ASP A 283 -28.50 -1.19 -0.50
N LYS A 284 -28.42 -0.46 0.61
CA LYS A 284 -28.04 0.97 0.66
C LYS A 284 -26.53 1.21 0.81
N GLY A 285 -25.72 0.16 1.04
CA GLY A 285 -24.29 0.28 1.35
C GLY A 285 -23.96 0.83 2.74
N GLU A 286 -24.90 0.76 3.69
CA GLU A 286 -24.76 1.23 5.07
C GLU A 286 -24.07 0.16 5.96
N ASP A 287 -22.81 -0.14 5.69
CA ASP A 287 -22.02 -1.22 6.33
C ASP A 287 -22.06 -1.22 7.86
N LEU A 288 -21.92 -0.04 8.48
CA LEU A 288 -21.90 0.07 9.94
C LEU A 288 -23.26 -0.32 10.54
N LEU A 289 -24.35 0.06 9.87
CA LEU A 289 -25.70 -0.28 10.29
C LEU A 289 -25.96 -1.77 10.09
N ALA A 290 -25.56 -2.32 8.94
CA ALA A 290 -25.63 -3.74 8.64
C ALA A 290 -24.85 -4.58 9.67
N LEU A 291 -23.62 -4.18 10.01
CA LEU A 291 -22.79 -4.85 11.00
C LEU A 291 -23.44 -4.81 12.40
N ARG A 292 -23.99 -3.67 12.81
CA ARG A 292 -24.69 -3.54 14.10
C ARG A 292 -25.96 -4.40 14.14
N ALA A 293 -26.73 -4.46 13.06
CA ALA A 293 -27.90 -5.34 12.94
C ALA A 293 -27.49 -6.82 13.04
N ALA A 294 -26.43 -7.23 12.34
CA ALA A 294 -25.89 -8.58 12.40
C ALA A 294 -25.44 -8.96 13.83
N LYS A 295 -24.66 -8.08 14.49
CA LYS A 295 -24.21 -8.26 15.89
C LYS A 295 -25.35 -8.28 16.91
N SER A 296 -26.56 -7.86 16.54
CA SER A 296 -27.73 -7.84 17.43
C SER A 296 -28.51 -9.16 17.45
N MET A 297 -28.24 -10.07 16.52
CA MET A 297 -28.87 -11.40 16.49
C MET A 297 -28.48 -12.20 17.74
N SER A 298 -29.43 -12.84 18.42
CA SER A 298 -29.19 -13.52 19.71
C SER A 298 -28.75 -14.98 19.59
N ARG A 299 -29.03 -15.63 18.45
CA ARG A 299 -28.68 -17.03 18.17
C ARG A 299 -27.38 -17.10 17.38
N ASP A 300 -26.45 -17.97 17.80
CA ASP A 300 -25.12 -18.09 17.18
C ASP A 300 -25.18 -18.38 15.67
N ARG A 301 -26.11 -19.25 15.24
CA ARG A 301 -26.32 -19.58 13.83
C ARG A 301 -26.76 -18.36 13.02
N ASP A 302 -27.73 -17.60 13.54
CA ASP A 302 -28.32 -16.46 12.84
C ASP A 302 -27.33 -15.29 12.81
N GLN A 303 -26.59 -15.07 13.90
CA GLN A 303 -25.53 -14.07 13.95
C GLN A 303 -24.38 -14.39 12.99
N ASN A 304 -23.89 -15.65 12.95
CA ASN A 304 -22.86 -16.04 11.98
C ASN A 304 -23.34 -15.88 10.54
N LYS A 305 -24.60 -16.25 10.25
CA LYS A 305 -25.20 -16.06 8.92
C LYS A 305 -25.24 -14.58 8.55
N ALA A 306 -25.72 -13.73 9.45
CA ALA A 306 -25.80 -12.28 9.23
C ALA A 306 -24.42 -11.64 9.04
N LEU A 307 -23.43 -11.99 9.87
CA LEU A 307 -22.06 -11.51 9.71
C LEU A 307 -21.44 -11.98 8.39
N ARG A 308 -21.71 -13.23 7.97
CA ARG A 308 -21.27 -13.75 6.67
C ARG A 308 -21.86 -12.96 5.50
N GLN A 309 -23.13 -12.55 5.58
CA GLN A 309 -23.77 -11.69 4.55
C GLN A 309 -23.08 -10.31 4.45
N VAL A 310 -22.65 -9.72 5.57
CA VAL A 310 -21.88 -8.47 5.54
C VAL A 310 -20.50 -8.68 4.90
N ILE A 311 -19.84 -9.82 5.20
CA ILE A 311 -18.56 -10.20 4.56
C ILE A 311 -18.75 -10.37 3.05
N ASP A 312 -19.78 -11.09 2.61
CA ASP A 312 -20.10 -11.28 1.19
C ASP A 312 -20.36 -9.95 0.48
N ALA A 313 -21.17 -9.07 1.06
CA ALA A 313 -21.43 -7.75 0.48
C ALA A 313 -20.16 -6.87 0.36
N ARG A 314 -19.15 -7.08 1.22
CA ARG A 314 -17.82 -6.44 1.05
C ARG A 314 -17.00 -7.12 -0.04
N ILE A 315 -17.00 -8.45 -0.12
CA ILE A 315 -16.35 -9.21 -1.21
C ILE A 315 -16.91 -8.82 -2.58
N ASP A 316 -18.23 -8.70 -2.71
CA ASP A 316 -18.90 -8.34 -3.97
C ASP A 316 -18.50 -6.93 -4.46
N ARG A 317 -18.21 -6.02 -3.53
CA ARG A 317 -17.63 -4.68 -3.80
C ARG A 317 -16.10 -4.70 -3.92
N SER A 318 -15.49 -5.88 -4.00
CA SER A 318 -14.04 -6.11 -4.09
C SER A 318 -13.24 -5.62 -2.86
N LYS A 319 -13.88 -5.57 -1.68
CA LYS A 319 -13.32 -5.11 -0.40
C LYS A 319 -12.89 -6.26 0.52
N ALA A 320 -12.17 -7.23 -0.02
CA ALA A 320 -11.82 -8.47 0.69
C ALA A 320 -10.96 -8.26 1.96
N LEU A 321 -10.00 -7.33 1.97
CA LEU A 321 -9.21 -7.05 3.17
C LEU A 321 -10.06 -6.38 4.25
N ARG A 322 -10.97 -5.48 3.86
CA ARG A 322 -11.94 -4.87 4.78
C ARG A 322 -12.96 -5.89 5.29
N ALA A 323 -13.35 -6.86 4.48
CA ALA A 323 -14.24 -7.95 4.90
C ALA A 323 -13.60 -8.79 6.03
N ARG A 324 -12.28 -8.98 5.98
CA ARG A 324 -11.53 -9.74 6.98
C ARG A 324 -11.58 -9.14 8.39
N GLU A 325 -11.82 -7.84 8.53
CA GLU A 325 -12.02 -7.20 9.84
C GLU A 325 -13.17 -7.80 10.65
N ILE A 326 -14.16 -8.36 9.96
CA ILE A 326 -15.37 -8.95 10.57
C ILE A 326 -15.12 -10.41 10.97
N VAL A 327 -14.12 -11.09 10.38
CA VAL A 327 -13.86 -12.52 10.64
C VAL A 327 -13.65 -12.82 12.13
N PRO A 328 -12.91 -12.03 12.93
CA PRO A 328 -12.81 -12.25 14.38
C PRO A 328 -14.15 -12.19 15.13
N LEU A 329 -15.19 -11.56 14.56
CA LEU A 329 -16.51 -11.44 15.18
C LEU A 329 -17.39 -12.69 14.99
N LEU A 330 -17.01 -13.59 14.07
CA LEU A 330 -17.67 -14.87 13.84
C LEU A 330 -17.38 -15.82 15.00
N LEU A 331 -18.40 -16.53 15.43
CA LEU A 331 -18.42 -17.23 16.72
C LEU A 331 -17.73 -18.60 16.64
N THR A 332 -17.91 -19.32 15.52
CA THR A 332 -17.35 -20.67 15.34
C THR A 332 -16.08 -20.66 14.50
N ALA A 333 -15.15 -21.58 14.80
CA ALA A 333 -13.93 -21.74 14.01
C ALA A 333 -14.24 -22.08 12.54
N LYS A 334 -15.24 -22.94 12.29
CA LYS A 334 -15.72 -23.25 10.95
C LYS A 334 -16.14 -22.00 10.17
N ALA A 335 -16.96 -21.14 10.77
CA ALA A 335 -17.42 -19.92 10.09
C ALA A 335 -16.26 -18.98 9.75
N ARG A 336 -15.28 -18.84 10.65
CA ARG A 336 -14.07 -18.04 10.41
C ARG A 336 -13.26 -18.55 9.23
N ILE A 337 -13.01 -19.85 9.17
CA ILE A 337 -12.25 -20.49 8.08
C ILE A 337 -12.99 -20.36 6.75
N ASP A 338 -14.30 -20.64 6.72
CA ASP A 338 -15.09 -20.53 5.50
C ASP A 338 -15.09 -19.08 4.95
N ALA A 339 -15.14 -18.09 5.84
CA ALA A 339 -15.05 -16.67 5.47
C ALA A 339 -13.65 -16.31 4.95
N ASP A 340 -12.58 -16.72 5.64
CA ASP A 340 -11.20 -16.50 5.18
C ASP A 340 -10.90 -17.19 3.84
N ILE A 341 -11.47 -18.37 3.58
CA ILE A 341 -11.38 -19.04 2.28
C ILE A 341 -12.05 -18.21 1.17
N ALA A 342 -13.24 -17.65 1.44
CA ALA A 342 -13.93 -16.80 0.49
C ALA A 342 -13.13 -15.52 0.20
N ILE A 343 -12.60 -14.88 1.26
CA ILE A 343 -11.72 -13.71 1.17
C ILE A 343 -10.46 -14.03 0.36
N ALA A 344 -9.78 -15.15 0.66
CA ALA A 344 -8.56 -15.55 -0.04
C ALA A 344 -8.83 -15.79 -1.54
N LYS A 345 -9.92 -16.49 -1.88
CA LYS A 345 -10.31 -16.72 -3.28
C LYS A 345 -10.56 -15.42 -4.03
N ASP A 346 -11.23 -14.46 -3.40
CA ASP A 346 -11.47 -13.16 -4.02
C ASP A 346 -10.18 -12.33 -4.16
N LEU A 347 -9.32 -12.32 -3.13
CA LEU A 347 -8.00 -11.68 -3.23
C LEU A 347 -7.19 -12.24 -4.39
N ARG A 348 -7.15 -13.57 -4.56
CA ARG A 348 -6.49 -14.20 -5.71
C ARG A 348 -7.12 -13.78 -7.04
N ARG A 349 -8.45 -13.75 -7.14
CA ARG A 349 -9.17 -13.28 -8.35
C ARG A 349 -8.75 -11.85 -8.72
N GLN A 350 -8.54 -11.00 -7.72
CA GLN A 350 -8.07 -9.63 -7.89
C GLN A 350 -6.55 -9.51 -8.10
N GLY A 351 -5.78 -10.60 -7.99
CA GLY A 351 -4.32 -10.61 -8.18
C GLY A 351 -3.50 -10.44 -6.89
N TYR A 352 -4.13 -10.38 -5.72
CA TYR A 352 -3.47 -10.32 -4.39
C TYR A 352 -3.11 -11.72 -3.90
N VAL A 353 -2.25 -12.41 -4.65
CA VAL A 353 -1.96 -13.83 -4.46
C VAL A 353 -1.29 -14.11 -3.11
N GLU A 354 -0.24 -13.37 -2.74
CA GLU A 354 0.44 -13.57 -1.45
C GLU A 354 -0.47 -13.25 -0.25
N ALA A 355 -1.28 -12.19 -0.29
CA ALA A 355 -2.21 -11.90 0.78
C ALA A 355 -3.23 -13.04 0.98
N GLY A 356 -3.82 -13.55 -0.10
CA GLY A 356 -4.73 -14.71 -0.02
C GLY A 356 -4.04 -15.95 0.53
N ARG A 357 -2.80 -16.21 0.10
CA ARG A 357 -1.97 -17.33 0.54
C ARG A 357 -1.64 -17.26 2.04
N GLU A 358 -1.17 -16.11 2.52
CA GLU A 358 -0.80 -15.91 3.92
C GLU A 358 -2.00 -16.06 4.87
N ILE A 359 -3.18 -15.59 4.48
CA ILE A 359 -4.43 -15.79 5.24
C ILE A 359 -4.72 -17.29 5.44
N LEU A 360 -4.59 -18.10 4.39
CA LEU A 360 -4.81 -19.55 4.50
C LEU A 360 -3.75 -20.24 5.36
N LEU A 361 -2.49 -19.81 5.24
CA LEU A 361 -1.39 -20.35 6.04
C LEU A 361 -1.52 -20.01 7.53
N GLN A 362 -2.04 -18.83 7.87
CA GLN A 362 -2.37 -18.48 9.25
C GLN A 362 -3.42 -19.43 9.84
N ASN A 363 -4.46 -19.76 9.06
CA ASN A 363 -5.47 -20.75 9.46
C ASN A 363 -4.91 -22.17 9.59
N ALA A 364 -3.97 -22.56 8.72
CA ALA A 364 -3.34 -23.89 8.78
C ALA A 364 -2.52 -24.14 10.06
N LYS A 365 -2.10 -23.09 10.77
CA LYS A 365 -1.40 -23.18 12.06
C LYS A 365 -2.35 -23.44 13.23
N LEU A 366 -3.67 -23.30 13.04
CA LEU A 366 -4.66 -23.49 14.08
C LEU A 366 -5.02 -24.97 14.22
N LYS A 367 -5.33 -25.40 15.45
CA LYS A 367 -5.94 -26.72 15.67
C LYS A 367 -7.41 -26.68 15.23
N LEU A 368 -7.76 -27.53 14.27
CA LEU A 368 -9.11 -27.60 13.70
C LEU A 368 -9.84 -28.86 14.17
N ASP A 369 -10.99 -28.68 14.82
CA ASP A 369 -11.81 -29.78 15.32
C ASP A 369 -12.96 -30.16 14.34
N ASP A 370 -13.20 -29.37 13.29
CA ASP A 370 -14.24 -29.61 12.28
C ASP A 370 -13.65 -30.24 10.99
N PRO A 371 -14.00 -31.50 10.66
CA PRO A 371 -13.47 -32.19 9.47
C PRO A 371 -13.82 -31.53 8.14
N ASN A 372 -15.01 -30.94 8.01
CA ASN A 372 -15.48 -30.32 6.77
C ASN A 372 -14.75 -28.99 6.53
N ALA A 373 -14.61 -28.16 7.57
CA ALA A 373 -13.82 -26.93 7.51
C ALA A 373 -12.35 -27.22 7.14
N THR A 374 -11.78 -28.26 7.73
CA THR A 374 -10.40 -28.71 7.44
C THR A 374 -10.27 -29.17 6.00
N ALA A 375 -11.22 -29.95 5.48
CA ALA A 375 -11.22 -30.42 4.09
C ALA A 375 -11.36 -29.26 3.08
N ASN A 376 -12.19 -28.26 3.38
CA ASN A 376 -12.30 -27.04 2.58
C ASN A 376 -11.01 -26.21 2.60
N LEU A 377 -10.34 -26.12 3.76
CA LEU A 377 -9.05 -25.45 3.88
C LEU A 377 -7.96 -26.16 3.06
N VAL A 378 -7.92 -27.50 3.06
CA VAL A 378 -7.02 -28.28 2.19
C VAL A 378 -7.25 -27.92 0.72
N SER A 379 -8.51 -27.88 0.28
CA SER A 379 -8.88 -27.52 -1.09
C SER A 379 -8.41 -26.11 -1.47
N ALA A 380 -8.56 -25.16 -0.54
CA ALA A 380 -8.09 -23.79 -0.72
C ALA A 380 -6.55 -23.73 -0.80
N LEU A 381 -5.83 -24.35 0.14
CA LEU A 381 -4.36 -24.41 0.15
C LEU A 381 -3.81 -25.04 -1.14
N ALA A 382 -4.40 -26.15 -1.60
CA ALA A 382 -4.01 -26.79 -2.86
C ALA A 382 -4.22 -25.88 -4.07
N THR A 383 -5.26 -25.05 -4.06
CA THR A 383 -5.48 -24.05 -5.13
C THR A 383 -4.34 -23.04 -5.16
N PHE A 384 -3.82 -22.64 -3.98
CA PHE A 384 -2.67 -21.74 -3.82
C PHE A 384 -1.29 -22.42 -3.92
N ALA A 385 -1.22 -23.67 -4.40
CA ALA A 385 0.00 -24.46 -4.49
C ALA A 385 0.72 -24.70 -3.15
N GLU A 386 0.02 -24.59 -2.02
CA GLU A 386 0.54 -24.89 -0.68
C GLU A 386 0.37 -26.37 -0.33
N PHE A 387 1.02 -27.24 -1.13
CA PHE A 387 0.81 -28.69 -1.08
C PHE A 387 1.31 -29.35 0.20
N GLY A 388 2.40 -28.87 0.79
CA GLY A 388 2.94 -29.40 2.04
C GLY A 388 1.94 -29.29 3.20
N PRO A 389 1.53 -28.06 3.59
CA PRO A 389 0.50 -27.85 4.59
C PRO A 389 -0.83 -28.55 4.26
N ALA A 390 -1.26 -28.51 2.99
CA ALA A 390 -2.48 -29.19 2.54
C ALA A 390 -2.42 -30.72 2.77
N GLN A 391 -1.30 -31.36 2.44
CA GLN A 391 -1.12 -32.80 2.64
C GLN A 391 -1.09 -33.17 4.13
N THR A 392 -0.42 -32.37 4.96
CA THR A 392 -0.39 -32.58 6.42
C THR A 392 -1.79 -32.56 7.00
N LEU A 393 -2.60 -31.54 6.65
CA LEU A 393 -3.98 -31.42 7.12
C LEU A 393 -4.88 -32.55 6.58
N ALA A 394 -4.76 -32.89 5.29
CA ALA A 394 -5.56 -33.95 4.68
C ALA A 394 -5.32 -35.32 5.33
N ARG A 395 -4.07 -35.62 5.72
CA ARG A 395 -3.73 -36.88 6.40
C ARG A 395 -4.11 -36.90 7.88
N ALA A 396 -4.22 -35.74 8.51
CA ALA A 396 -4.69 -35.61 9.89
C ALA A 396 -6.20 -35.85 10.02
N LEU A 397 -6.96 -35.71 8.92
CA LEU A 397 -8.39 -36.01 8.90
C LEU A 397 -8.68 -37.50 9.20
N PRO A 398 -9.75 -37.81 9.95
CA PRO A 398 -10.24 -39.17 10.09
C PRO A 398 -10.54 -39.80 8.73
N ALA A 399 -10.42 -41.13 8.63
CA ALA A 399 -10.83 -41.84 7.43
C ALA A 399 -12.35 -41.67 7.22
N GLY A 400 -12.76 -41.21 6.03
CA GLY A 400 -14.14 -40.88 5.71
C GLY A 400 -14.25 -39.96 4.49
N ASP A 401 -15.45 -39.46 4.27
CA ASP A 401 -15.82 -38.64 3.11
C ASP A 401 -15.01 -37.34 3.03
N GLU A 402 -14.80 -36.66 4.16
CA GLU A 402 -14.08 -35.39 4.21
C GLU A 402 -12.60 -35.57 3.85
N ARG A 403 -11.97 -36.66 4.29
CA ARG A 403 -10.59 -37.00 3.90
C ARG A 403 -10.50 -37.34 2.42
N SER A 404 -11.46 -38.12 1.90
CA SER A 404 -11.56 -38.44 0.48
C SER A 404 -11.65 -37.18 -0.38
N PHE A 405 -12.58 -36.27 -0.02
CA PHE A 405 -12.74 -34.98 -0.68
C PHE A 405 -11.46 -34.14 -0.62
N ALA A 406 -10.88 -33.98 0.57
CA ALA A 406 -9.65 -33.20 0.77
C ALA A 406 -8.49 -33.73 -0.11
N MET A 407 -8.30 -35.05 -0.11
CA MET A 407 -7.24 -35.70 -0.89
C MET A 407 -7.48 -35.57 -2.40
N ALA A 408 -8.72 -35.67 -2.88
CA ALA A 408 -9.04 -35.47 -4.29
C ALA A 408 -8.77 -34.03 -4.76
N ARG A 409 -9.06 -33.02 -3.94
CA ARG A 409 -8.73 -31.61 -4.24
C ARG A 409 -7.23 -31.37 -4.25
N LEU A 410 -6.49 -31.98 -3.31
CA LEU A 410 -5.03 -31.95 -3.30
C LEU A 410 -4.42 -32.59 -4.55
N VAL A 411 -4.89 -33.79 -4.93
CA VAL A 411 -4.43 -34.48 -6.14
C VAL A 411 -4.67 -33.66 -7.39
N LYS A 412 -5.85 -33.05 -7.51
CA LYS A 412 -6.11 -32.13 -8.62
C LYS A 412 -5.16 -30.92 -8.60
N GLY A 413 -4.96 -30.29 -7.44
CA GLY A 413 -4.04 -29.16 -7.32
C GLY A 413 -2.61 -29.50 -7.74
N LEU A 414 -2.09 -30.65 -7.30
CA LEU A 414 -0.80 -31.18 -7.73
C LEU A 414 -0.76 -31.40 -9.24
N ALA A 415 -1.83 -31.95 -9.83
CA ALA A 415 -1.91 -32.15 -11.27
C ALA A 415 -1.95 -30.83 -12.06
N ASP A 416 -2.70 -29.83 -11.58
CA ASP A 416 -2.79 -28.50 -12.19
C ASP A 416 -1.42 -27.78 -12.19
N ASP A 417 -0.58 -28.03 -11.19
CA ASP A 417 0.80 -27.51 -11.03
C ASP A 417 1.88 -28.44 -11.61
N ASP A 418 1.49 -29.39 -12.47
CA ASP A 418 2.38 -30.28 -13.21
C ASP A 418 3.16 -31.33 -12.36
N LEU A 419 2.71 -31.60 -11.14
CA LEU A 419 3.30 -32.60 -10.22
C LEU A 419 2.61 -33.97 -10.33
N LEU A 420 2.56 -34.53 -11.55
CA LEU A 420 1.79 -35.75 -11.85
C LEU A 420 2.23 -36.98 -11.05
N ASP A 421 3.53 -37.18 -10.82
CA ASP A 421 4.02 -38.35 -10.08
C ASP A 421 3.53 -38.36 -8.63
N GLU A 422 3.45 -37.18 -8.01
CA GLU A 422 2.92 -37.04 -6.65
C GLU A 422 1.40 -37.18 -6.64
N ALA A 423 0.72 -36.56 -7.61
CA ALA A 423 -0.72 -36.67 -7.80
C ALA A 423 -1.17 -38.14 -7.95
N THR A 424 -0.50 -38.91 -8.80
CA THR A 424 -0.81 -40.33 -9.03
C THR A 424 -0.56 -41.19 -7.78
N LYS A 425 0.51 -40.93 -7.02
CA LYS A 425 0.80 -41.67 -5.77
C LYS A 425 -0.31 -41.51 -4.72
N LEU A 426 -0.95 -40.35 -4.66
CA LEU A 426 -1.98 -40.05 -3.67
C LEU A 426 -3.38 -40.55 -4.07
N LEU A 427 -3.58 -41.01 -5.31
CA LEU A 427 -4.89 -41.55 -5.76
C LEU A 427 -5.38 -42.71 -4.88
N SER A 428 -4.48 -43.58 -4.42
CA SER A 428 -4.83 -44.71 -3.56
C SER A 428 -5.31 -44.32 -2.16
N GLU A 429 -5.10 -43.05 -1.75
CA GLU A 429 -5.58 -42.52 -0.47
C GLU A 429 -7.02 -41.96 -0.56
N ILE A 430 -7.63 -41.90 -1.74
CA ILE A 430 -9.01 -41.42 -1.97
C ILE A 430 -9.97 -42.62 -1.90
N SER A 431 -11.00 -42.56 -1.06
CA SER A 431 -11.90 -43.70 -0.84
C SER A 431 -13.23 -43.63 -1.60
N ARG A 432 -13.78 -42.43 -1.89
CA ARG A 432 -15.04 -42.28 -2.65
C ARG A 432 -14.78 -42.30 -4.15
N GLU A 433 -15.62 -43.03 -4.88
CA GLU A 433 -15.53 -43.15 -6.34
C GLU A 433 -15.70 -41.81 -7.06
N GLU A 434 -16.67 -40.98 -6.65
CA GLU A 434 -16.89 -39.64 -7.23
C GLU A 434 -15.67 -38.71 -7.08
N ASP A 435 -14.98 -38.81 -5.94
CA ASP A 435 -13.75 -38.05 -5.65
C ASP A 435 -12.55 -38.59 -6.44
N GLN A 436 -12.48 -39.91 -6.62
CA GLN A 436 -11.48 -40.54 -7.49
C GLN A 436 -11.67 -40.11 -8.95
N ASP A 437 -12.90 -40.11 -9.45
CA ASP A 437 -13.24 -39.61 -10.80
C ASP A 437 -12.81 -38.16 -10.96
N TYR A 438 -13.05 -37.32 -9.95
CA TYR A 438 -12.63 -35.93 -9.95
C TYR A 438 -11.09 -35.80 -10.02
N ALA A 439 -10.37 -36.51 -9.16
CA ALA A 439 -8.91 -36.49 -9.12
C ALA A 439 -8.28 -37.02 -10.42
N ARG A 440 -8.79 -38.14 -10.96
CA ARG A 440 -8.37 -38.71 -12.25
C ARG A 440 -8.65 -37.77 -13.41
N SER A 441 -9.79 -37.06 -13.40
CA SER A 441 -10.08 -36.05 -14.43
C SER A 441 -9.07 -34.89 -14.41
N GLY A 442 -8.60 -34.48 -13.23
CA GLY A 442 -7.53 -33.50 -13.07
C GLY A 442 -6.21 -33.97 -13.68
N ILE A 443 -5.77 -35.19 -13.34
CA ILE A 443 -4.57 -35.81 -13.89
C ILE A 443 -4.67 -35.97 -15.42
N ALA A 444 -5.80 -36.46 -15.93
CA ALA A 444 -6.00 -36.66 -17.36
C ALA A 444 -5.93 -35.33 -18.13
N ARG A 445 -6.55 -34.25 -17.62
CA ARG A 445 -6.46 -32.91 -18.24
C ARG A 445 -5.04 -32.36 -18.22
N ALA A 446 -4.28 -32.60 -17.15
CA ALA A 446 -2.88 -32.21 -17.08
C ALA A 446 -1.99 -33.02 -18.05
N LEU A 447 -2.28 -34.31 -18.27
CA LEU A 447 -1.64 -35.13 -19.31
C LEU A 447 -1.92 -34.59 -20.72
N VAL A 448 -3.15 -34.18 -21.01
CA VAL A 448 -3.49 -33.51 -22.28
C VAL A 448 -2.66 -32.24 -22.46
N LYS A 449 -2.55 -31.41 -21.41
CA LYS A 449 -1.73 -30.19 -21.42
C LYS A 449 -0.24 -30.48 -21.70
N ARG A 450 0.29 -31.62 -21.24
CA ARG A 450 1.63 -32.13 -21.57
C ARG A 450 1.76 -32.70 -22.99
N GLY A 451 0.64 -32.91 -23.69
CA GLY A 451 0.58 -33.55 -24.99
C GLY A 451 0.53 -35.08 -24.95
N ASP A 452 0.38 -35.70 -23.78
CA ASP A 452 0.20 -37.15 -23.64
C ASP A 452 -1.29 -37.54 -23.73
N THR A 453 -1.84 -37.37 -24.93
CA THR A 453 -3.26 -37.66 -25.20
C THR A 453 -3.58 -39.14 -25.17
N GLN A 454 -2.58 -40.02 -25.36
CA GLN A 454 -2.76 -41.46 -25.26
C GLN A 454 -3.03 -41.88 -23.81
N ALA A 455 -2.22 -41.41 -22.85
CA ALA A 455 -2.45 -41.68 -21.43
C ALA A 455 -3.75 -41.03 -20.92
N ALA A 456 -4.07 -39.82 -21.39
CA ALA A 456 -5.32 -39.15 -21.04
C ALA A 456 -6.56 -39.90 -21.57
N THR A 457 -6.50 -40.41 -22.82
CA THR A 457 -7.58 -41.22 -23.41
C THR A 457 -7.73 -42.54 -22.66
N ALA A 458 -6.64 -43.18 -22.24
CA ALA A 458 -6.69 -44.39 -21.42
C ALA A 458 -7.38 -44.15 -20.07
N SER A 459 -7.14 -42.98 -19.46
CA SER A 459 -7.75 -42.58 -18.19
C SER A 459 -9.27 -42.43 -18.27
N LEU A 460 -9.84 -42.16 -19.45
CA LEU A 460 -11.29 -42.13 -19.63
C LEU A 460 -11.93 -43.47 -19.24
N ALA A 461 -11.30 -44.63 -19.47
CA ALA A 461 -11.89 -45.92 -19.10
C ALA A 461 -12.09 -46.09 -17.58
N GLU A 462 -11.37 -45.30 -16.79
CA GLU A 462 -11.36 -45.35 -15.33
C GLU A 462 -12.15 -44.18 -14.69
N ILE A 463 -12.83 -43.36 -15.50
CA ILE A 463 -13.67 -42.25 -15.03
C ILE A 463 -15.13 -42.53 -15.41
N GLY A 464 -16.02 -42.51 -14.41
CA GLY A 464 -17.46 -42.68 -14.59
C GLY A 464 -18.07 -41.71 -15.60
N ALA A 465 -19.16 -42.11 -16.26
CA ALA A 465 -19.89 -41.25 -17.17
C ALA A 465 -20.47 -40.03 -16.43
N GLY A 466 -20.24 -38.82 -16.94
CA GLY A 466 -20.72 -37.57 -16.35
C GLY A 466 -19.74 -36.41 -16.52
N ALA A 467 -19.93 -35.33 -15.76
CA ALA A 467 -19.21 -34.07 -15.93
C ALA A 467 -17.68 -34.17 -15.81
N ASN A 468 -17.15 -35.08 -14.97
CA ASN A 468 -15.71 -35.30 -14.84
C ASN A 468 -15.11 -35.85 -16.15
N ARG A 469 -15.78 -36.83 -16.76
CA ARG A 469 -15.38 -37.41 -18.04
C ARG A 469 -15.52 -36.40 -19.18
N ASP A 470 -16.63 -35.66 -19.21
CA ASP A 470 -16.88 -34.64 -20.24
C ASP A 470 -15.81 -33.54 -20.23
N ARG A 471 -15.30 -33.13 -19.05
CA ARG A 471 -14.18 -32.18 -18.94
C ARG A 471 -12.85 -32.71 -19.51
N VAL A 472 -12.63 -34.02 -19.51
CA VAL A 472 -11.46 -34.64 -20.14
C VAL A 472 -11.66 -34.70 -21.66
N LEU A 473 -12.89 -35.03 -22.11
CA LEU A 473 -13.25 -35.02 -23.53
C LEU A 473 -13.16 -33.62 -24.14
N GLU A 474 -13.55 -32.57 -23.41
CA GLU A 474 -13.38 -31.17 -23.77
C GLU A 474 -11.90 -30.85 -24.01
N ALA A 475 -11.03 -31.10 -23.02
CA ALA A 475 -9.59 -30.88 -23.18
C ALA A 475 -8.97 -31.68 -24.34
N LEU A 476 -9.39 -32.93 -24.56
CA LEU A 476 -8.93 -33.76 -25.68
C LEU A 476 -9.42 -33.22 -27.03
N ALA A 477 -10.65 -32.71 -27.10
CA ALA A 477 -11.20 -32.08 -28.29
C ALA A 477 -10.48 -30.77 -28.62
N ASP A 478 -10.24 -29.93 -27.62
CA ASP A 478 -9.47 -28.68 -27.79
C ASP A 478 -8.07 -28.98 -28.33
N HIS A 479 -7.37 -29.98 -27.75
CA HIS A 479 -6.07 -30.41 -28.26
C HIS A 479 -6.14 -30.96 -29.70
N ALA A 480 -7.19 -31.71 -30.05
CA ALA A 480 -7.39 -32.21 -31.41
C ALA A 480 -7.62 -31.05 -32.40
N VAL A 481 -8.39 -30.03 -32.00
CA VAL A 481 -8.62 -28.79 -32.75
C VAL A 481 -7.30 -28.03 -32.96
N GLU A 482 -6.47 -27.87 -31.92
CA GLU A 482 -5.15 -27.24 -32.01
C GLU A 482 -4.21 -27.97 -33.00
N LYS A 483 -4.34 -29.30 -33.12
CA LYS A 483 -3.60 -30.12 -34.10
C LYS A 483 -4.25 -30.14 -35.50
N GLY A 484 -5.40 -29.51 -35.68
CA GLY A 484 -6.14 -29.45 -36.94
C GLY A 484 -6.95 -30.71 -37.25
N ASP A 485 -7.13 -31.62 -36.30
CA ASP A 485 -7.93 -32.85 -36.47
C ASP A 485 -9.39 -32.63 -36.02
N LEU A 486 -10.15 -31.94 -36.86
CA LEU A 486 -11.57 -31.68 -36.61
C LEU A 486 -12.44 -32.96 -36.65
N GLY A 487 -11.93 -34.04 -37.25
CA GLY A 487 -12.60 -35.35 -37.24
C GLY A 487 -12.56 -35.95 -35.85
N LEU A 488 -11.37 -36.01 -35.27
CA LEU A 488 -11.17 -36.50 -33.90
C LEU A 488 -11.87 -35.63 -32.85
N ALA A 489 -11.89 -34.31 -33.02
CA ALA A 489 -12.65 -33.41 -32.15
C ALA A 489 -14.17 -33.72 -32.18
N ARG A 490 -14.73 -34.06 -33.35
CA ARG A 490 -16.13 -34.50 -33.47
C ARG A 490 -16.37 -35.88 -32.87
N ASP A 491 -15.39 -36.78 -32.91
CA ASP A 491 -15.49 -38.08 -32.24
C ASP A 491 -15.54 -37.91 -30.71
N TYR A 492 -14.80 -36.96 -30.16
CA TYR A 492 -14.89 -36.61 -28.73
C TYR A 492 -16.20 -35.89 -28.40
N LEU A 493 -16.69 -34.99 -29.26
CA LEU A 493 -18.01 -34.37 -29.13
C LEU A 493 -19.13 -35.42 -29.05
N ALA A 494 -19.06 -36.47 -29.87
CA ALA A 494 -20.04 -37.56 -29.89
C ALA A 494 -20.03 -38.41 -28.61
N GLN A 495 -18.91 -38.46 -27.91
CA GLN A 495 -18.75 -39.16 -26.63
C GLN A 495 -19.21 -38.31 -25.44
N ALA A 496 -19.18 -36.98 -25.56
CA ALA A 496 -19.58 -36.07 -24.49
C ALA A 496 -21.10 -36.12 -24.25
N THR A 497 -21.50 -36.18 -22.99
CA THR A 497 -22.92 -36.34 -22.62
C THR A 497 -23.59 -35.03 -22.21
N GLY A 498 -22.86 -34.14 -21.55
CA GLY A 498 -23.31 -32.83 -21.08
C GLY A 498 -23.48 -31.82 -22.21
N LYS A 499 -24.58 -31.07 -22.19
CA LYS A 499 -24.89 -30.07 -23.22
C LYS A 499 -23.89 -28.91 -23.22
N GLU A 500 -23.47 -28.43 -22.06
CA GLU A 500 -22.48 -27.34 -21.93
C GLU A 500 -21.11 -27.72 -22.51
N SER A 501 -20.55 -28.87 -22.12
CA SER A 501 -19.29 -29.36 -22.69
C SER A 501 -19.40 -29.59 -24.20
N ARG A 502 -20.54 -30.08 -24.70
CA ARG A 502 -20.79 -30.19 -26.14
C ARG A 502 -20.82 -28.82 -26.82
N CYS A 503 -21.38 -27.79 -26.18
CA CYS A 503 -21.37 -26.42 -26.70
C CYS A 503 -19.95 -25.87 -26.79
N ARG A 504 -19.12 -26.02 -25.76
CA ARG A 504 -17.71 -25.56 -25.78
C ARG A 504 -16.89 -26.24 -26.87
N ILE A 505 -17.03 -27.56 -27.01
CA ILE A 505 -16.37 -28.30 -28.09
C ILE A 505 -16.84 -27.80 -29.46
N LEU A 506 -18.15 -27.51 -29.64
CA LEU A 506 -18.66 -26.94 -30.89
C LEU A 506 -18.12 -25.53 -31.16
N ILE A 507 -17.95 -24.69 -30.14
CA ILE A 507 -17.34 -23.35 -30.27
C ILE A 507 -15.91 -23.47 -30.79
N GLU A 508 -15.09 -24.32 -30.19
CA GLU A 508 -13.69 -24.52 -30.63
C GLU A 508 -13.61 -25.08 -32.05
N ILE A 509 -14.46 -26.06 -32.39
CA ILE A 509 -14.56 -26.58 -33.77
C ILE A 509 -14.98 -25.45 -34.73
N ALA A 510 -15.93 -24.59 -34.36
CA ALA A 510 -16.38 -23.49 -35.20
C ALA A 510 -15.26 -22.47 -35.45
N LEU A 511 -14.51 -22.10 -34.41
CA LEU A 511 -13.40 -21.15 -34.51
C LEU A 511 -12.23 -21.68 -35.37
N ALA A 512 -12.02 -23.00 -35.41
CA ALA A 512 -11.03 -23.64 -36.27
C ALA A 512 -11.53 -24.01 -37.68
N THR A 513 -12.84 -23.94 -37.93
CA THR A 513 -13.44 -24.28 -39.22
C THR A 513 -13.14 -23.21 -40.27
N GLN A 514 -12.64 -23.63 -41.44
CA GLN A 514 -12.46 -22.72 -42.57
C GLN A 514 -13.80 -22.34 -43.20
N GLY A 515 -14.06 -21.03 -43.27
CA GLY A 515 -15.23 -20.47 -43.94
C GLY A 515 -16.32 -20.03 -42.98
N LYS A 516 -16.68 -18.74 -43.07
CA LYS A 516 -17.65 -18.08 -42.19
C LYS A 516 -19.02 -18.76 -42.16
N ALA A 517 -19.49 -19.28 -43.30
CA ALA A 517 -20.81 -19.92 -43.39
C ALA A 517 -20.86 -21.24 -42.60
N SER A 518 -19.82 -22.07 -42.69
CA SER A 518 -19.75 -23.35 -41.99
C SER A 518 -19.49 -23.16 -40.50
N ALA A 519 -18.64 -22.21 -40.10
CA ALA A 519 -18.45 -21.84 -38.70
C ALA A 519 -19.76 -21.36 -38.06
N ARG A 520 -20.54 -20.52 -38.78
CA ARG A 520 -21.85 -20.05 -38.34
C ARG A 520 -22.85 -21.19 -38.13
N GLU A 521 -22.88 -22.19 -39.02
CA GLU A 521 -23.77 -23.35 -38.86
C GLU A 521 -23.45 -24.17 -37.60
N ILE A 522 -22.17 -24.30 -37.27
CA ILE A 522 -21.72 -25.00 -36.06
C ILE A 522 -22.07 -24.21 -34.79
N LEU A 523 -21.95 -22.87 -34.81
CA LEU A 523 -22.40 -22.03 -33.70
C LEU A 523 -23.93 -22.03 -33.54
N ASP A 524 -24.68 -22.09 -34.65
CA ASP A 524 -26.14 -22.26 -34.63
C ASP A 524 -26.52 -23.63 -34.02
N GLU A 525 -25.74 -24.68 -34.28
CA GLU A 525 -25.87 -26.00 -33.63
C GLU A 525 -25.62 -25.91 -32.12
N ALA A 526 -24.55 -25.22 -31.70
CA ALA A 526 -24.25 -25.01 -30.28
C ALA A 526 -25.39 -24.25 -29.57
N LEU A 527 -25.92 -23.20 -30.19
CA LEU A 527 -27.04 -22.42 -29.64
C LEU A 527 -28.32 -23.27 -29.53
N ALA A 528 -28.57 -24.16 -30.49
CA ALA A 528 -29.72 -25.05 -30.48
C ALA A 528 -29.71 -26.05 -29.30
N LEU A 529 -28.54 -26.45 -28.81
CA LEU A 529 -28.41 -27.31 -27.62
C LEU A 529 -28.94 -26.62 -26.35
N LEU A 530 -28.91 -25.28 -26.31
CA LEU A 530 -29.26 -24.45 -25.15
C LEU A 530 -30.67 -23.84 -25.21
N ALA A 531 -31.47 -24.16 -26.24
CA ALA A 531 -32.73 -23.46 -26.53
C ALA A 531 -33.80 -23.54 -25.42
N ASN A 532 -33.77 -24.58 -24.58
CA ASN A 532 -34.76 -24.81 -23.51
C ASN A 532 -34.13 -24.95 -22.11
N GLU A 533 -32.84 -24.64 -21.97
CA GLU A 533 -32.13 -24.77 -20.72
C GLU A 533 -32.24 -23.49 -19.88
N LYS A 534 -32.25 -23.65 -18.56
CA LYS A 534 -32.15 -22.55 -17.60
C LYS A 534 -30.68 -22.32 -17.24
N ASP A 535 -30.34 -21.10 -16.84
CA ASP A 535 -29.01 -20.77 -16.32
C ASP A 535 -27.85 -20.99 -17.32
N VAL A 536 -28.11 -20.72 -18.61
CA VAL A 536 -27.16 -20.91 -19.73
C VAL A 536 -26.61 -19.60 -20.31
N ASP A 537 -26.76 -18.50 -19.58
CA ASP A 537 -26.36 -17.18 -20.08
C ASP A 537 -24.84 -17.07 -20.29
N ASP A 538 -24.02 -17.72 -19.45
CA ASP A 538 -22.56 -17.83 -19.66
C ASP A 538 -22.23 -18.52 -20.99
N SER A 539 -22.84 -19.68 -21.26
CA SER A 539 -22.62 -20.40 -22.52
C SER A 539 -23.12 -19.62 -23.74
N ARG A 540 -24.22 -18.85 -23.60
CA ARG A 540 -24.70 -17.96 -24.66
C ARG A 540 -23.76 -16.77 -24.87
N ALA A 541 -23.15 -16.24 -23.81
CA ALA A 541 -22.15 -15.20 -23.88
C ALA A 541 -20.89 -15.68 -24.62
N GLU A 542 -20.39 -16.89 -24.32
CA GLU A 542 -19.29 -17.55 -25.05
C GLU A 542 -19.62 -17.70 -26.56
N ILE A 543 -20.84 -18.12 -26.90
CA ILE A 543 -21.30 -18.22 -28.31
C ILE A 543 -21.36 -16.84 -28.97
N ALA A 544 -21.80 -15.79 -28.25
CA ALA A 544 -21.84 -14.42 -28.79
C ALA A 544 -20.44 -13.91 -29.13
N ILE A 545 -19.46 -14.14 -28.24
CA ILE A 545 -18.04 -13.84 -28.49
C ILE A 545 -17.55 -14.61 -29.72
N ALA A 546 -17.88 -15.90 -29.85
CA ALA A 546 -17.51 -16.71 -31.01
C ALA A 546 -18.12 -16.18 -32.32
N PHE A 547 -19.39 -15.75 -32.32
CA PHE A 547 -20.00 -15.06 -33.45
C PHE A 547 -19.24 -13.78 -33.81
N ALA A 548 -18.80 -13.00 -32.81
CA ALA A 548 -18.00 -11.80 -33.03
C ALA A 548 -16.64 -12.13 -33.66
N ARG A 549 -15.95 -13.18 -33.19
CA ARG A 549 -14.66 -13.66 -33.72
C ARG A 549 -14.73 -14.05 -35.19
N ILE A 550 -15.84 -14.63 -35.64
CA ILE A 550 -16.06 -14.94 -37.07
C ILE A 550 -16.63 -13.77 -37.89
N GLY A 551 -16.87 -12.60 -37.28
CA GLY A 551 -17.39 -11.39 -37.94
C GLY A 551 -18.91 -11.33 -38.11
N GLU A 552 -19.68 -12.05 -37.29
CA GLU A 552 -21.16 -12.01 -37.24
C GLU A 552 -21.65 -11.10 -36.08
N LEU A 553 -21.25 -9.83 -36.08
CA LEU A 553 -21.54 -8.90 -34.98
C LEU A 553 -23.04 -8.71 -34.71
N ALA A 554 -23.88 -8.64 -35.75
CA ALA A 554 -25.33 -8.49 -35.57
C ALA A 554 -25.97 -9.68 -34.82
N ARG A 555 -25.42 -10.89 -35.00
CA ARG A 555 -25.88 -12.08 -34.27
C ARG A 555 -25.36 -12.09 -32.84
N ALA A 556 -24.09 -11.72 -32.65
CA ALA A 556 -23.54 -11.53 -31.32
C ALA A 556 -24.40 -10.54 -30.50
N ASP A 557 -24.74 -9.39 -31.09
CA ASP A 557 -25.55 -8.35 -30.44
C ASP A 557 -26.95 -8.86 -30.07
N SER A 558 -27.62 -9.53 -31.00
CA SER A 558 -28.94 -10.11 -30.74
C SER A 558 -28.90 -11.15 -29.63
N LEU A 559 -27.81 -11.89 -29.49
CA LEU A 559 -27.65 -12.89 -28.44
C LEU A 559 -27.36 -12.23 -27.08
N LEU A 560 -26.48 -11.22 -27.04
CA LEU A 560 -26.19 -10.46 -25.83
C LEU A 560 -27.41 -9.70 -25.29
N ASP A 561 -28.23 -9.13 -26.19
CA ASP A 561 -29.48 -8.45 -25.84
C ASP A 561 -30.51 -9.42 -25.22
N SER A 562 -30.38 -10.72 -25.48
CA SER A 562 -31.26 -11.77 -24.95
C SER A 562 -30.85 -12.34 -23.59
N LEU A 563 -29.62 -12.05 -23.13
CA LEU A 563 -29.11 -12.52 -21.83
C LEU A 563 -29.90 -11.87 -20.69
N THR A 564 -30.15 -12.62 -19.63
CA THR A 564 -30.77 -12.11 -18.40
C THR A 564 -29.72 -11.76 -17.34
N ASP A 565 -28.58 -12.45 -17.34
CA ASP A 565 -27.43 -12.12 -16.51
C ASP A 565 -26.66 -10.91 -17.07
N GLU A 566 -26.72 -9.81 -16.33
CA GLU A 566 -26.01 -8.57 -16.66
C GLU A 566 -24.48 -8.72 -16.56
N GLY A 567 -23.98 -9.60 -15.68
CA GLY A 567 -22.55 -9.88 -15.51
C GLY A 567 -21.99 -10.57 -16.75
N ALA A 568 -22.59 -11.70 -17.14
CA ALA A 568 -22.23 -12.43 -18.36
C ALA A 568 -22.31 -11.54 -19.62
N ARG A 569 -23.36 -10.71 -19.73
CA ARG A 569 -23.49 -9.74 -20.82
C ARG A 569 -22.34 -8.73 -20.83
N ARG A 570 -22.06 -8.11 -19.68
CA ARG A 570 -21.02 -7.08 -19.54
C ARG A 570 -19.65 -7.64 -19.94
N ASP A 571 -19.30 -8.82 -19.43
CA ASP A 571 -17.99 -9.42 -19.66
C ASP A 571 -17.80 -9.78 -21.14
N ALA A 572 -18.84 -10.30 -21.80
CA ALA A 572 -18.81 -10.55 -23.24
C ALA A 572 -18.79 -9.28 -24.10
N GLU A 573 -19.51 -8.22 -23.74
CA GLU A 573 -19.41 -6.92 -24.43
C GLU A 573 -17.98 -6.37 -24.36
N SER A 574 -17.32 -6.51 -23.21
CA SER A 574 -15.94 -6.07 -23.00
C SER A 574 -14.97 -6.88 -23.87
N GLU A 575 -15.10 -8.21 -23.90
CA GLU A 575 -14.24 -9.06 -24.73
C GLU A 575 -14.43 -8.79 -26.22
N ILE A 576 -15.66 -8.59 -26.68
CA ILE A 576 -15.94 -8.23 -28.08
C ILE A 576 -15.35 -6.86 -28.42
N ALA A 577 -15.46 -5.87 -27.53
CA ALA A 577 -14.87 -4.55 -27.76
C ALA A 577 -13.34 -4.65 -27.92
N ASP A 578 -12.68 -5.39 -27.03
CA ASP A 578 -11.23 -5.59 -27.05
C ASP A 578 -10.76 -6.35 -28.30
N LEU A 579 -11.52 -7.39 -28.70
CA LEU A 579 -11.33 -8.12 -29.96
C LEU A 579 -11.40 -7.17 -31.17
N LEU A 580 -12.40 -6.29 -31.22
CA LEU A 580 -12.59 -5.36 -32.34
C LEU A 580 -11.43 -4.36 -32.44
N VAL A 581 -10.91 -3.87 -31.31
CA VAL A 581 -9.71 -3.01 -31.29
C VAL A 581 -8.50 -3.77 -31.84
N LYS A 582 -8.25 -5.00 -31.37
CA LYS A 582 -7.15 -5.86 -31.85
C LYS A 582 -7.23 -6.17 -33.35
N GLN A 583 -8.44 -6.31 -33.89
CA GLN A 583 -8.67 -6.49 -35.33
C GLN A 583 -8.57 -5.19 -36.15
N GLY A 584 -8.41 -4.03 -35.50
CA GLY A 584 -8.39 -2.72 -36.14
C GLY A 584 -9.77 -2.20 -36.57
N ALA A 585 -10.86 -2.87 -36.15
CA ALA A 585 -12.25 -2.50 -36.42
C ALA A 585 -12.73 -1.40 -35.44
N LEU A 586 -12.09 -0.23 -35.51
CA LEU A 586 -12.25 0.85 -34.51
C LEU A 586 -13.66 1.43 -34.45
N ALA A 587 -14.37 1.58 -35.59
CA ALA A 587 -15.73 2.14 -35.60
C ALA A 587 -16.76 1.19 -34.95
N PRO A 588 -16.78 -0.13 -35.27
CA PRO A 588 -17.56 -1.09 -34.49
C PRO A 588 -17.20 -1.13 -32.99
N ALA A 589 -15.92 -1.02 -32.65
CA ALA A 589 -15.48 -0.95 -31.25
C ALA A 589 -16.02 0.30 -30.54
N GLU A 590 -15.93 1.48 -31.15
CA GLU A 590 -16.49 2.73 -30.62
C GLU A 590 -18.01 2.63 -30.37
N GLY A 591 -18.74 1.91 -31.25
CA GLY A 591 -20.15 1.61 -31.06
C GLY A 591 -20.50 0.83 -29.79
N ARG A 592 -19.52 0.17 -29.15
CA ARG A 592 -19.70 -0.57 -27.89
C ARG A 592 -19.69 0.33 -26.65
N LEU A 593 -19.20 1.57 -26.74
CA LEU A 593 -19.09 2.46 -25.58
C LEU A 593 -20.40 2.69 -24.84
N GLY A 594 -21.53 2.70 -25.56
CA GLY A 594 -22.87 2.85 -24.97
C GLY A 594 -23.45 1.57 -24.35
N ARG A 595 -22.81 0.42 -24.58
CA ARG A 595 -23.20 -0.90 -24.07
C ARG A 595 -22.39 -1.32 -22.83
N LEU A 596 -21.31 -0.59 -22.53
CA LEU A 596 -20.40 -0.87 -21.42
C LEU A 596 -20.66 0.06 -20.22
N PRO A 597 -20.40 -0.41 -18.98
CA PRO A 597 -20.36 0.46 -17.80
C PRO A 597 -19.22 1.47 -17.90
N ALA A 598 -19.27 2.52 -17.08
CA ALA A 598 -18.41 3.71 -17.22
C ALA A 598 -16.91 3.41 -17.13
N ASP A 599 -16.52 2.48 -16.28
CA ASP A 599 -15.14 2.01 -16.08
C ASP A 599 -14.62 1.26 -17.32
N LEU A 600 -15.34 0.25 -17.80
CA LEU A 600 -14.96 -0.49 -19.01
C LEU A 600 -15.02 0.39 -20.27
N ALA A 601 -15.98 1.30 -20.35
CA ALA A 601 -16.06 2.29 -21.42
C ALA A 601 -14.89 3.28 -21.38
N ALA A 602 -14.31 3.57 -20.20
CA ALA A 602 -13.10 4.38 -20.11
C ALA A 602 -11.87 3.62 -20.63
N THR A 603 -11.73 2.34 -20.25
CA THR A 603 -10.67 1.45 -20.78
C THR A 603 -10.74 1.38 -22.30
N LEU A 604 -11.92 1.13 -22.86
CA LEU A 604 -12.11 1.08 -24.32
C LEU A 604 -11.75 2.42 -25.01
N ARG A 605 -12.08 3.57 -24.41
CA ARG A 605 -11.64 4.88 -24.95
C ARG A 605 -10.12 5.00 -24.97
N ALA A 606 -9.44 4.51 -23.94
CA ALA A 606 -7.99 4.51 -23.88
C ALA A 606 -7.38 3.60 -24.95
N ASP A 607 -7.97 2.41 -25.18
CA ASP A 607 -7.54 1.48 -26.23
C ASP A 607 -7.75 2.03 -27.65
N LEU A 608 -8.90 2.68 -27.90
CA LEU A 608 -9.16 3.37 -29.17
C LEU A 608 -8.17 4.51 -29.41
N ALA A 609 -7.87 5.29 -28.36
CA ALA A 609 -6.85 6.34 -28.43
C ALA A 609 -5.46 5.76 -28.73
N TYR A 610 -5.11 4.63 -28.10
CA TYR A 610 -3.83 3.97 -28.29
C TYR A 610 -3.70 3.40 -29.71
N ALA A 611 -4.74 2.76 -30.24
CA ALA A 611 -4.76 2.28 -31.62
C ALA A 611 -4.61 3.41 -32.66
N SER A 612 -5.10 4.62 -32.35
CA SER A 612 -4.86 5.83 -33.16
C SER A 612 -3.41 6.32 -33.04
N PHE A 613 -2.85 6.31 -31.83
CA PHE A 613 -1.45 6.62 -31.57
C PHE A 613 -0.50 5.68 -32.32
N GLU A 614 -0.74 4.36 -32.33
CA GLU A 614 0.13 3.41 -33.04
C GLU A 614 0.23 3.69 -34.55
N LYS A 615 -0.84 4.24 -35.14
CA LYS A 615 -0.85 4.61 -36.57
C LYS A 615 -0.15 5.94 -36.85
N THR A 616 -0.18 6.87 -35.90
CA THR A 616 0.23 8.28 -36.13
C THR A 616 1.57 8.63 -35.48
N GLY A 617 1.90 8.02 -34.34
CA GLY A 617 3.02 8.38 -33.48
C GLY A 617 2.83 9.71 -32.74
N GLU A 618 1.64 10.32 -32.79
CA GLU A 618 1.37 11.66 -32.26
C GLU A 618 1.10 11.66 -30.75
N ILE A 619 2.16 11.83 -29.96
CA ILE A 619 2.13 11.78 -28.49
C ILE A 619 1.22 12.86 -27.89
N GLU A 620 1.32 14.12 -28.35
CA GLU A 620 0.55 15.24 -27.79
C GLU A 620 -0.97 15.01 -27.92
N SER A 621 -1.40 14.49 -29.08
CA SER A 621 -2.80 14.14 -29.34
C SER A 621 -3.26 12.99 -28.45
N PHE A 622 -2.41 11.97 -28.25
CA PHE A 622 -2.72 10.83 -27.39
C PHE A 622 -2.86 11.24 -25.93
N VAL A 623 -1.89 11.97 -25.37
CA VAL A 623 -1.94 12.45 -23.97
C VAL A 623 -3.19 13.30 -23.76
N THR A 624 -3.54 14.16 -24.72
CA THR A 624 -4.75 14.98 -24.66
C THR A 624 -6.03 14.15 -24.67
N SER A 625 -6.12 13.10 -25.50
CA SER A 625 -7.33 12.29 -25.62
C SER A 625 -7.60 11.43 -24.37
N VAL A 626 -6.56 11.02 -23.64
CA VAL A 626 -6.69 10.22 -22.42
C VAL A 626 -6.74 11.05 -21.13
N ALA A 627 -6.37 12.34 -21.16
CA ALA A 627 -6.20 13.18 -19.97
C ALA A 627 -7.43 13.27 -19.04
N ALA A 628 -8.64 13.15 -19.58
CA ALA A 628 -9.90 13.23 -18.84
C ALA A 628 -10.44 11.86 -18.39
N LEU A 629 -9.84 10.75 -18.80
CA LEU A 629 -10.25 9.41 -18.39
C LEU A 629 -9.88 9.16 -16.92
N PRO A 630 -10.58 8.28 -16.18
CA PRO A 630 -10.14 7.78 -14.89
C PRO A 630 -8.70 7.23 -14.94
N TRP A 631 -7.96 7.37 -13.84
CA TRP A 631 -6.55 7.00 -13.79
C TRP A 631 -6.32 5.50 -14.06
N GLN A 632 -7.28 4.64 -13.70
CA GLN A 632 -7.24 3.20 -13.93
C GLN A 632 -7.13 2.85 -15.42
N ALA A 633 -7.76 3.62 -16.30
CA ALA A 633 -7.65 3.46 -17.74
C ALA A 633 -6.49 4.27 -18.33
N ARG A 634 -6.25 5.46 -17.77
CA ARG A 634 -5.26 6.42 -18.28
C ARG A 634 -3.82 5.98 -18.08
N VAL A 635 -3.46 5.52 -16.88
CA VAL A 635 -2.06 5.17 -16.54
C VAL A 635 -1.55 4.00 -17.37
N PRO A 636 -2.27 2.86 -17.49
CA PRO A 636 -1.84 1.76 -18.36
C PRO A 636 -1.70 2.17 -19.83
N ALA A 637 -2.55 3.07 -20.32
CA ALA A 637 -2.48 3.57 -21.69
C ALA A 637 -1.24 4.47 -21.91
N LEU A 638 -0.92 5.34 -20.95
CA LEU A 638 0.31 6.14 -20.96
C LEU A 638 1.56 5.26 -20.86
N ARG A 639 1.53 4.22 -20.01
CA ARG A 639 2.58 3.21 -19.88
C ARG A 639 2.85 2.51 -21.23
N ARG A 640 1.82 1.99 -21.89
CA ARG A 640 1.92 1.36 -23.21
C ARG A 640 2.49 2.31 -24.26
N MET A 641 2.07 3.58 -24.25
CA MET A 641 2.62 4.61 -25.14
C MET A 641 4.11 4.85 -24.89
N ALA A 642 4.53 4.99 -23.63
CA ALA A 642 5.94 5.18 -23.28
C ALA A 642 6.79 3.98 -23.71
N GLU A 643 6.31 2.74 -23.51
CA GLU A 643 6.99 1.53 -23.98
C GLU A 643 7.13 1.49 -25.51
N ALA A 644 6.06 1.77 -26.25
CA ALA A 644 6.07 1.81 -27.70
C ALA A 644 7.06 2.87 -28.22
N ARG A 645 7.12 4.04 -27.57
CA ARG A 645 8.09 5.10 -27.88
C ARG A 645 9.52 4.69 -27.58
N ALA A 646 9.77 4.11 -26.41
CA ALA A 646 11.10 3.66 -26.02
C ALA A 646 11.62 2.59 -27.00
N LYS A 647 10.79 1.61 -27.35
CA LYS A 647 11.12 0.56 -28.35
C LYS A 647 11.34 1.13 -29.74
N ALA A 648 10.56 2.13 -30.16
CA ALA A 648 10.75 2.78 -31.46
C ALA A 648 12.06 3.60 -31.54
N LEU A 649 12.52 4.14 -30.41
CA LEU A 649 13.76 4.90 -30.31
C LEU A 649 15.00 3.99 -30.15
N ASP A 650 14.85 2.87 -29.45
CA ASP A 650 15.88 1.85 -29.28
C ASP A 650 16.06 1.00 -30.55
N VAL A 651 16.65 1.60 -31.58
CA VAL A 651 16.94 0.91 -32.86
C VAL A 651 17.94 -0.24 -32.70
N LYS A 652 18.75 -0.22 -31.62
CA LYS A 652 19.79 -1.22 -31.39
C LYS A 652 19.28 -2.43 -30.61
N GLY A 653 18.17 -2.30 -29.88
CA GLY A 653 17.55 -3.35 -29.10
C GLY A 653 18.11 -3.51 -27.69
N TRP A 654 18.82 -2.51 -27.15
CA TRP A 654 19.45 -2.57 -25.83
C TRP A 654 18.46 -2.74 -24.68
N LEU A 655 17.24 -2.22 -24.84
CA LEU A 655 16.17 -2.37 -23.85
C LEU A 655 15.67 -3.81 -23.72
N ASN A 656 15.82 -4.63 -24.77
CA ASN A 656 15.40 -6.04 -24.78
C ASN A 656 16.57 -7.01 -24.56
N ASP A 657 17.79 -6.62 -24.97
CA ASP A 657 19.00 -7.40 -24.77
C ASP A 657 20.10 -6.52 -24.14
N PRO A 658 20.35 -6.65 -22.83
CA PRO A 658 21.33 -5.82 -22.12
C PRO A 658 22.78 -6.08 -22.53
N GLN A 659 23.06 -7.12 -23.33
CA GLN A 659 24.39 -7.42 -23.87
C GLN A 659 24.74 -6.59 -25.11
N ILE A 660 23.75 -5.98 -25.76
CA ILE A 660 23.98 -5.13 -26.92
C ILE A 660 24.67 -3.83 -26.49
N ASP A 661 25.70 -3.40 -27.21
CA ASP A 661 26.31 -2.10 -26.99
C ASP A 661 25.40 -0.98 -27.54
N PRO A 662 24.82 -0.12 -26.69
CA PRO A 662 23.88 0.91 -27.11
C PRO A 662 24.53 2.04 -27.91
N LEU A 663 25.86 2.15 -27.94
CA LEU A 663 26.58 3.21 -28.65
C LEU A 663 27.21 2.72 -29.96
N ALA A 664 27.28 1.41 -30.19
CA ALA A 664 27.84 0.83 -31.40
C ALA A 664 27.28 1.45 -32.68
N SER A 665 28.17 1.80 -33.61
CA SER A 665 27.77 2.36 -34.91
C SER A 665 27.19 1.27 -35.82
N THR A 666 26.10 1.58 -36.51
CA THR A 666 25.54 0.72 -37.58
C THR A 666 26.17 0.96 -38.94
N THR A 667 27.00 2.01 -39.07
CA THR A 667 27.70 2.38 -40.32
C THR A 667 29.22 2.37 -40.10
N PRO A 668 30.02 1.70 -40.95
CA PRO A 668 31.48 1.77 -40.86
C PRO A 668 31.98 3.20 -41.03
N ALA A 669 32.98 3.61 -40.23
CA ALA A 669 33.63 4.90 -40.43
C ALA A 669 34.20 4.97 -41.86
N ALA A 670 33.85 6.03 -42.61
CA ALA A 670 34.48 6.27 -43.90
C ALA A 670 35.97 6.56 -43.65
N ALA A 671 36.88 5.88 -44.36
CA ALA A 671 38.31 6.20 -44.29
C ALA A 671 38.54 7.51 -45.06
N GLY A 672 38.59 8.65 -44.38
CA GLY A 672 39.01 9.88 -45.01
C GLY A 672 40.51 10.10 -44.89
N GLN A 673 40.92 11.34 -45.15
CA GLN A 673 42.32 11.73 -45.16
C GLN A 673 42.64 12.49 -43.87
N PRO A 674 43.80 12.22 -43.24
CA PRO A 674 44.19 12.93 -42.04
C PRO A 674 44.31 14.43 -42.32
N ALA A 675 43.66 15.24 -41.49
CA ALA A 675 43.59 16.68 -41.65
C ALA A 675 43.76 17.36 -40.28
N ASP A 676 45.01 17.61 -39.92
CA ASP A 676 45.38 18.32 -38.71
C ASP A 676 45.73 19.77 -39.06
N PHE A 677 44.98 20.74 -38.53
CA PHE A 677 45.22 22.16 -38.81
C PHE A 677 44.70 23.05 -37.68
N THR A 678 45.19 24.29 -37.63
CA THR A 678 44.80 25.30 -36.64
C THR A 678 44.13 26.47 -37.33
N ILE A 679 42.99 26.94 -36.80
CA ILE A 679 42.29 28.14 -37.24
C ILE A 679 41.93 28.99 -36.03
N GLY A 680 42.48 30.20 -35.98
CA GLY A 680 42.34 31.07 -34.81
C GLY A 680 42.91 30.39 -33.57
N ARG A 681 42.05 30.19 -32.57
CA ARG A 681 42.36 29.49 -31.30
C ARG A 681 41.96 28.02 -31.30
N HIS A 682 41.50 27.47 -32.42
CA HIS A 682 41.03 26.09 -32.48
C HIS A 682 42.03 25.22 -33.25
N GLN A 683 42.46 24.14 -32.61
CA GLN A 683 43.15 23.03 -33.25
C GLN A 683 42.14 21.94 -33.63
N ILE A 684 42.18 21.53 -34.90
CA ILE A 684 41.30 20.49 -35.44
C ILE A 684 42.16 19.27 -35.77
N LEU A 685 41.71 18.11 -35.29
CA LEU A 685 42.29 16.79 -35.58
C LEU A 685 41.24 15.93 -36.26
N ALA A 686 41.58 15.35 -37.41
CA ALA A 686 40.69 14.45 -38.14
C ALA A 686 41.50 13.31 -38.77
N PRO A 687 41.05 12.04 -38.67
CA PRO A 687 39.84 11.58 -37.98
C PRO A 687 39.99 11.60 -36.44
N ALA A 688 38.89 11.82 -35.71
CA ALA A 688 38.89 11.72 -34.25
C ALA A 688 38.78 10.26 -33.77
N PRO A 689 39.33 9.90 -32.59
CA PRO A 689 39.15 8.59 -31.99
C PRO A 689 37.68 8.24 -31.76
N SER A 690 37.31 6.97 -31.92
CA SER A 690 35.94 6.53 -31.67
C SER A 690 35.62 6.55 -30.17
N THR A 691 34.47 7.13 -29.83
CA THR A 691 33.90 7.13 -28.47
C THR A 691 32.61 6.30 -28.40
N ARG A 692 32.31 5.54 -29.46
CA ARG A 692 31.07 4.78 -29.66
C ARG A 692 31.15 3.36 -29.08
N ALA A 693 31.38 3.27 -27.78
CA ALA A 693 31.28 2.00 -27.06
C ALA A 693 30.91 2.26 -25.61
N LEU A 694 30.04 1.44 -25.02
CA LEU A 694 29.75 1.49 -23.59
C LEU A 694 29.93 0.12 -22.93
N PRO A 695 31.18 -0.37 -22.80
CA PRO A 695 31.40 -1.66 -22.17
C PRO A 695 31.01 -1.63 -20.69
N GLY A 696 30.76 -2.81 -20.10
CA GLY A 696 30.61 -2.97 -18.65
C GLY A 696 29.36 -2.35 -18.01
N VAL A 697 28.42 -1.79 -18.78
CA VAL A 697 27.13 -1.30 -18.28
C VAL A 697 26.01 -2.20 -18.81
N SER A 698 25.18 -2.74 -17.91
CA SER A 698 24.02 -3.57 -18.25
C SER A 698 22.73 -2.79 -18.02
N MET A 699 21.81 -2.82 -18.98
CA MET A 699 20.47 -2.23 -18.84
C MET A 699 19.63 -3.05 -17.83
N PRO A 700 19.02 -2.43 -16.82
CA PRO A 700 18.04 -3.10 -15.95
C PRO A 700 16.75 -3.46 -16.70
N ASP A 701 16.07 -4.53 -16.31
CA ASP A 701 14.75 -4.85 -16.87
C ASP A 701 13.68 -3.84 -16.38
N ILE A 702 13.18 -3.05 -17.31
CA ILE A 702 12.16 -2.02 -17.07
C ILE A 702 10.74 -2.45 -17.46
N PHE A 703 10.58 -3.60 -18.12
CA PHE A 703 9.30 -4.08 -18.65
C PHE A 703 8.63 -5.10 -17.71
N GLU A 704 9.41 -5.87 -16.94
CA GLU A 704 8.86 -6.84 -15.97
C GLU A 704 8.32 -6.20 -14.67
N HIS A 705 8.64 -4.93 -14.42
CA HIS A 705 8.18 -4.21 -13.24
C HIS A 705 6.89 -3.45 -13.54
N ASP A 706 5.75 -4.04 -13.22
CA ASP A 706 4.42 -3.46 -13.35
C ASP A 706 3.60 -3.53 -12.03
N ALA A 707 2.43 -2.87 -12.02
CA ALA A 707 1.52 -2.91 -10.88
C ALA A 707 0.96 -4.30 -10.57
N ALA A 708 0.84 -5.19 -11.56
CA ALA A 708 0.30 -6.53 -11.36
C ALA A 708 1.28 -7.44 -10.59
N MET A 709 2.57 -7.35 -10.92
CA MET A 709 3.65 -8.04 -10.20
C MET A 709 3.71 -7.60 -8.74
N LEU A 710 3.65 -6.29 -8.47
CA LEU A 710 3.67 -5.77 -7.10
C LEU A 710 2.38 -6.13 -6.32
N ARG A 711 1.21 -6.12 -6.98
CA ARG A 711 -0.06 -6.59 -6.40
C ARG A 711 0.03 -8.04 -5.93
N GLY A 712 0.68 -8.89 -6.73
CA GLY A 712 0.92 -10.30 -6.40
C GLY A 712 1.71 -10.49 -5.09
N ARG A 713 2.52 -9.49 -4.70
CA ARG A 713 3.42 -9.51 -3.54
C ARG A 713 2.89 -8.76 -2.32
N VAL A 714 1.66 -8.24 -2.36
CA VAL A 714 1.04 -7.55 -1.22
C VAL A 714 0.86 -8.55 -0.07
N PRO A 715 1.34 -8.24 1.15
CA PRO A 715 1.20 -9.13 2.29
C PRO A 715 -0.22 -9.09 2.87
N ALA A 716 -0.60 -10.11 3.62
CA ALA A 716 -1.80 -10.10 4.44
C ALA A 716 -1.55 -9.30 5.75
N PRO A 717 -2.59 -8.68 6.32
CA PRO A 717 -2.53 -8.18 7.68
C PRO A 717 -2.16 -9.32 8.66
N ASP A 718 -1.15 -9.10 9.50
CA ASP A 718 -0.66 -10.10 10.46
C ASP A 718 0.03 -9.45 11.66
N ALA A 719 -0.29 -9.94 12.86
CA ALA A 719 0.30 -9.54 14.16
C ALA A 719 0.49 -8.02 14.35
N GLY A 720 -0.40 -7.23 13.74
CA GLY A 720 -0.30 -5.79 13.67
C GLY A 720 -0.57 -5.12 15.01
N VAL A 721 0.30 -4.22 15.45
CA VAL A 721 0.09 -3.41 16.64
C VAL A 721 0.26 -1.94 16.30
N GLY A 722 -0.75 -1.15 16.64
CA GLY A 722 -0.65 0.30 16.69
C GLY A 722 -1.14 0.84 18.02
N HIS A 723 -0.82 2.09 18.33
CA HIS A 723 -1.30 2.79 19.52
C HIS A 723 -1.39 4.30 19.27
N LEU A 724 -2.16 5.01 20.10
CA LEU A 724 -2.12 6.48 20.12
C LEU A 724 -0.95 6.96 20.99
N ALA A 725 -0.05 7.72 20.38
CA ALA A 725 1.09 8.32 21.05
C ALA A 725 1.04 9.86 20.96
N ILE A 726 1.88 10.52 21.74
CA ILE A 726 1.99 11.98 21.77
C ILE A 726 3.05 12.43 20.75
N LEU A 727 2.65 13.27 19.81
CA LEU A 727 3.43 13.63 18.63
C LEU A 727 4.75 14.33 18.98
N GLY A 728 4.75 15.16 20.03
CA GLY A 728 5.93 15.86 20.51
C GLY A 728 7.05 14.95 21.05
N PHE A 729 6.75 13.69 21.38
CA PHE A 729 7.74 12.70 21.81
C PHE A 729 8.16 11.75 20.68
N SER A 730 7.61 11.91 19.47
CA SER A 730 8.04 11.08 18.34
C SER A 730 9.39 11.57 17.81
N PRO A 731 10.39 10.68 17.70
CA PRO A 731 11.70 11.06 17.20
C PRO A 731 11.68 11.34 15.68
N PHE A 732 10.69 10.80 14.96
CA PHE A 732 10.50 10.96 13.51
C PHE A 732 9.64 12.18 13.13
N SER A 733 9.06 12.85 14.13
CA SER A 733 8.19 13.99 13.92
C SER A 733 8.98 15.31 13.92
N LEU A 734 10.00 15.43 14.79
CA LEU A 734 10.81 16.63 14.99
C LEU A 734 11.51 17.17 13.73
N GLU A 735 11.91 16.30 12.80
CA GLU A 735 12.52 16.72 11.52
C GLU A 735 11.49 17.10 10.45
N ALA A 736 10.33 16.45 10.41
CA ALA A 736 9.20 16.83 9.54
C ALA A 736 8.67 18.24 9.86
N PHE A 737 9.02 18.78 11.03
CA PHE A 737 8.51 20.04 11.56
C PHE A 737 9.47 21.22 11.45
N LYS A 738 10.69 21.03 10.91
CA LYS A 738 11.63 22.13 10.70
C LYS A 738 11.10 23.05 9.61
N LEU A 739 10.55 24.19 10.03
CA LEU A 739 10.11 25.27 9.15
C LEU A 739 11.27 25.73 8.26
N SER A 740 11.14 25.59 6.95
CA SER A 740 11.81 26.50 6.02
C SER A 740 11.15 27.88 6.11
N THR A 741 11.86 28.93 5.72
CA THR A 741 11.58 30.37 5.95
C THR A 741 10.25 30.95 5.40
N GLY A 742 9.19 30.17 5.23
CA GLY A 742 7.89 30.67 4.76
C GLY A 742 6.67 29.73 4.78
N GLY A 743 6.72 28.53 5.39
CA GLY A 743 5.58 27.61 5.46
C GLY A 743 4.88 27.58 6.83
N GLU A 744 3.65 27.05 6.91
CA GLU A 744 3.01 26.73 8.20
C GLU A 744 3.53 25.40 8.75
N ALA A 745 3.85 25.32 10.05
CA ALA A 745 4.33 24.08 10.63
C ALA A 745 3.20 23.04 10.69
N ALA A 746 3.44 21.82 10.19
CA ALA A 746 2.44 20.74 10.20
C ALA A 746 1.85 20.50 11.61
N ILE A 747 2.69 20.53 12.64
CA ILE A 747 2.25 20.34 14.03
C ILE A 747 1.23 21.38 14.50
N HIS A 748 1.32 22.61 14.00
CA HIS A 748 0.41 23.70 14.36
C HIS A 748 -1.03 23.37 13.92
N GLN A 749 -1.20 22.79 12.72
CA GLN A 749 -2.51 22.37 12.25
C GLN A 749 -3.10 21.25 13.11
N VAL A 750 -2.26 20.28 13.51
CA VAL A 750 -2.71 19.20 14.39
C VAL A 750 -3.10 19.72 15.78
N GLN A 751 -2.32 20.67 16.33
CA GLN A 751 -2.61 21.32 17.63
C GLN A 751 -3.95 22.07 17.60
N LEU A 752 -4.21 22.83 16.53
CA LEU A 752 -5.48 23.53 16.33
C LEU A 752 -6.65 22.57 16.21
N SER A 753 -6.49 21.51 15.42
CA SER A 753 -7.55 20.52 15.19
C SER A 753 -7.92 19.76 16.45
N GLN A 754 -6.92 19.27 17.18
CA GLN A 754 -7.13 18.46 18.39
C GLN A 754 -7.36 19.31 19.64
N GLN A 755 -7.15 20.63 19.57
CA GLN A 755 -7.21 21.57 20.71
C GLN A 755 -6.32 21.12 21.88
N MET A 756 -5.14 20.59 21.56
CA MET A 756 -4.17 20.05 22.51
C MET A 756 -2.80 20.72 22.31
N THR A 757 -2.15 21.09 23.41
CA THR A 757 -0.75 21.55 23.38
C THR A 757 0.18 20.45 22.86
N TRP A 758 -0.09 19.20 23.26
CA TRP A 758 0.63 18.00 22.86
C TRP A 758 -0.31 17.08 22.07
N PRO A 759 -0.40 17.26 20.74
CA PRO A 759 -1.34 16.50 19.92
C PRO A 759 -0.93 15.03 19.81
N ARG A 760 -1.89 14.19 19.44
CA ARG A 760 -1.72 12.75 19.27
C ARG A 760 -1.48 12.37 17.82
N TYR A 761 -0.85 11.21 17.63
CA TYR A 761 -0.71 10.52 16.36
C TYR A 761 -0.93 9.02 16.53
N ILE A 762 -1.19 8.32 15.43
CA ILE A 762 -1.23 6.86 15.40
C ILE A 762 0.18 6.35 15.10
N ALA A 763 0.77 5.62 16.06
CA ALA A 763 2.01 4.88 15.86
C ALA A 763 1.68 3.47 15.36
N VAL A 764 2.25 3.06 14.23
CA VAL A 764 2.25 1.66 13.76
C VAL A 764 3.58 1.06 14.21
N GLU A 765 3.53 0.15 15.18
CA GLU A 765 4.71 -0.28 15.94
C GLU A 765 5.34 -1.56 15.39
N LYS A 766 4.53 -2.53 14.98
CA LYS A 766 5.00 -3.82 14.44
C LYS A 766 3.92 -4.52 13.62
N GLY A 767 4.34 -5.53 12.87
CA GLY A 767 3.47 -6.37 12.04
C GLY A 767 2.99 -5.66 10.78
N VAL A 768 2.02 -6.27 10.09
CA VAL A 768 1.35 -5.70 8.92
C VAL A 768 0.00 -5.17 9.36
N VAL A 769 -0.15 -3.85 9.36
CA VAL A 769 -1.32 -3.13 9.86
C VAL A 769 -1.99 -2.40 8.70
N THR A 770 -3.32 -2.44 8.67
CA THR A 770 -4.14 -1.59 7.81
C THR A 770 -4.92 -0.58 8.65
N LEU A 771 -5.45 0.49 8.03
CA LEU A 771 -6.22 1.47 8.81
C LEU A 771 -7.55 0.93 9.30
N GLY A 772 -8.12 -0.04 8.60
CA GLY A 772 -9.28 -0.81 9.03
C GLY A 772 -8.99 -1.74 10.22
N THR A 773 -7.82 -2.38 10.26
CA THR A 773 -7.41 -3.10 11.49
C THR A 773 -7.27 -2.16 12.68
N LEU A 774 -6.77 -0.93 12.49
CA LEU A 774 -6.69 0.06 13.56
C LEU A 774 -8.06 0.60 13.98
N LEU A 775 -9.02 0.77 13.06
CA LEU A 775 -10.41 1.11 13.40
C LEU A 775 -11.04 0.06 14.33
N ARG A 776 -10.72 -1.22 14.13
CA ARG A 776 -11.18 -2.33 14.97
C ARG A 776 -10.44 -2.40 16.30
N ASP A 777 -9.10 -2.27 16.27
CA ASP A 777 -8.24 -2.57 17.41
C ASP A 777 -7.96 -1.34 18.30
N LEU A 778 -8.05 -0.12 17.75
CA LEU A 778 -7.87 1.16 18.44
C LEU A 778 -9.16 1.99 18.43
N PRO A 779 -10.08 1.75 19.37
CA PRO A 779 -11.40 2.37 19.37
C PRO A 779 -11.39 3.88 19.60
N GLU A 780 -10.35 4.42 20.22
CA GLU A 780 -10.17 5.87 20.35
C GLU A 780 -10.08 6.55 18.99
N THR A 781 -9.68 5.82 17.94
CA THR A 781 -9.68 6.35 16.57
C THR A 781 -11.09 6.70 16.10
N SER A 782 -12.08 5.87 16.42
CA SER A 782 -13.49 6.11 16.11
C SER A 782 -14.12 7.12 17.09
N ALA A 783 -13.91 6.93 18.40
CA ALA A 783 -14.51 7.78 19.44
C ALA A 783 -14.08 9.25 19.31
N ARG A 784 -12.81 9.51 18.95
CA ARG A 784 -12.28 10.86 18.73
C ARG A 784 -12.40 11.32 17.27
N ARG A 785 -13.06 10.54 16.42
CA ARG A 785 -13.21 10.80 14.98
C ARG A 785 -11.88 11.09 14.29
N LEU A 786 -10.83 10.33 14.62
CA LEU A 786 -9.51 10.39 14.00
C LEU A 786 -9.48 9.62 12.68
N LEU A 787 -10.23 8.52 12.59
CA LEU A 787 -10.47 7.76 11.37
C LEU A 787 -11.97 7.71 11.15
N VAL A 788 -12.46 8.19 10.01
CA VAL A 788 -13.89 8.31 9.73
C VAL A 788 -14.21 7.61 8.42
N VAL A 789 -14.95 6.51 8.52
CA VAL A 789 -15.40 5.71 7.38
C VAL A 789 -16.61 6.36 6.72
N ASP A 790 -16.59 6.46 5.38
CA ASP A 790 -17.70 6.96 4.56
C ASP A 790 -17.84 6.07 3.32
N GLY A 791 -18.79 5.12 3.34
CA GLY A 791 -18.91 4.10 2.31
C GLY A 791 -17.62 3.27 2.18
N ASP A 792 -17.00 3.33 1.01
CA ASP A 792 -15.71 2.69 0.69
C ASP A 792 -14.50 3.64 0.82
N ASP A 793 -14.72 4.84 1.34
CA ASP A 793 -13.68 5.84 1.59
C ASP A 793 -13.35 5.94 3.08
N LEU A 794 -12.14 6.41 3.38
CA LEU A 794 -11.68 6.70 4.73
C LEU A 794 -11.12 8.11 4.83
N LEU A 795 -11.71 8.94 5.69
CA LEU A 795 -11.16 10.23 6.09
C LEU A 795 -10.21 10.06 7.29
N VAL A 796 -8.94 10.35 7.06
CA VAL A 796 -7.86 10.32 8.04
C VAL A 796 -7.64 11.72 8.60
N ARG A 797 -7.89 11.89 9.90
CA ARG A 797 -7.90 13.16 10.63
C ARG A 797 -6.79 13.23 11.68
N VAL A 798 -5.73 12.45 11.49
CA VAL A 798 -4.63 12.31 12.44
C VAL A 798 -3.33 11.98 11.70
N PRO A 799 -2.16 12.43 12.18
CA PRO A 799 -0.89 11.94 11.67
C PRO A 799 -0.71 10.45 11.94
N ILE A 800 -0.05 9.75 11.01
CA ILE A 800 0.30 8.33 11.13
C ILE A 800 1.81 8.21 11.01
N ILE A 801 2.45 7.49 11.93
CA ILE A 801 3.89 7.23 11.90
C ILE A 801 4.12 5.73 11.93
N VAL A 802 4.78 5.22 10.90
CA VAL A 802 5.17 3.81 10.77
C VAL A 802 6.58 3.64 11.33
N LEU A 803 6.71 2.91 12.43
CA LEU A 803 7.99 2.70 13.11
C LEU A 803 8.85 1.64 12.38
N PRO A 804 10.17 1.61 12.63
CA PRO A 804 11.05 0.59 12.04
C PRO A 804 10.55 -0.83 12.30
N GLY A 805 10.59 -1.68 11.26
CA GLY A 805 10.10 -3.07 11.32
C GLY A 805 8.58 -3.23 11.22
N ALA A 806 7.80 -2.15 11.23
CA ALA A 806 6.36 -2.18 11.00
C ALA A 806 6.02 -1.95 9.52
N THR A 807 4.87 -2.48 9.09
CA THR A 807 4.31 -2.22 7.75
C THR A 807 2.92 -1.61 7.86
N LEU A 808 2.72 -0.46 7.22
CA LEU A 808 1.39 0.07 6.94
C LEU A 808 0.97 -0.35 5.53
N LEU A 809 -0.13 -1.09 5.44
CA LEU A 809 -0.76 -1.50 4.19
C LEU A 809 -2.02 -0.67 3.94
N MET A 810 -2.07 -0.01 2.79
CA MET A 810 -3.22 0.74 2.29
C MET A 810 -3.61 0.14 0.93
N SER A 811 -4.78 -0.47 0.82
CA SER A 811 -5.18 -1.21 -0.38
C SER A 811 -6.56 -0.78 -0.88
N GLY A 812 -6.75 -0.85 -2.20
CA GLY A 812 -8.06 -0.73 -2.86
C GLY A 812 -9.03 -1.83 -2.44
N THR A 813 -8.51 -2.97 -1.97
CA THR A 813 -9.30 -4.07 -1.37
C THR A 813 -9.67 -3.81 0.09
N GLU A 814 -9.20 -2.72 0.67
CA GLU A 814 -9.65 -2.21 1.96
C GLU A 814 -10.55 -0.98 1.76
N PHE A 815 -9.98 0.13 1.27
CA PHE A 815 -10.70 1.37 0.95
C PHE A 815 -10.34 1.84 -0.45
N SER A 816 -11.32 2.36 -1.20
CA SER A 816 -11.09 2.95 -2.51
C SER A 816 -10.25 4.23 -2.42
N GLN A 817 -10.56 5.07 -1.43
CA GLN A 817 -9.90 6.36 -1.24
C GLN A 817 -9.58 6.63 0.23
N TYR A 818 -8.36 7.08 0.48
CA TYR A 818 -7.85 7.58 1.74
C TYR A 818 -7.73 9.11 1.65
N LYS A 819 -8.71 9.81 2.23
CA LYS A 819 -8.78 11.27 2.29
C LYS A 819 -7.96 11.75 3.48
N LEU A 820 -6.82 12.39 3.25
CA LEU A 820 -6.00 12.97 4.33
C LEU A 820 -6.52 14.39 4.62
N GLY A 821 -6.97 14.64 5.85
CA GLY A 821 -7.58 15.91 6.25
C GLY A 821 -6.57 17.08 6.34
N VAL A 822 -6.83 18.16 5.61
CA VAL A 822 -6.04 19.41 5.66
C VAL A 822 -6.19 20.07 7.02
N GLN A 823 -7.42 20.27 7.49
CA GLN A 823 -7.69 20.96 8.75
C GLN A 823 -7.26 20.14 9.96
N SER A 824 -7.27 18.81 9.83
CA SER A 824 -6.75 17.90 10.83
C SER A 824 -5.24 17.73 10.85
N GLY A 825 -4.52 18.35 9.90
CA GLY A 825 -3.06 18.24 9.85
C GLY A 825 -2.58 16.82 9.57
N ALA A 826 -3.35 16.01 8.83
CA ALA A 826 -3.01 14.62 8.57
C ALA A 826 -1.79 14.50 7.64
N PHE A 827 -0.86 13.60 7.99
CA PHE A 827 0.29 13.23 7.16
C PHE A 827 0.75 11.83 7.53
N ILE A 828 1.56 11.21 6.66
CA ILE A 828 2.14 9.88 6.91
C ILE A 828 3.67 10.01 6.97
N ALA A 829 4.26 9.60 8.08
CA ALA A 829 5.71 9.48 8.22
C ALA A 829 6.11 8.00 8.30
N VAL A 830 7.10 7.58 7.51
CA VAL A 830 7.44 6.17 7.34
C VAL A 830 8.90 5.94 7.71
N ALA A 831 9.16 5.23 8.80
CA ALA A 831 10.49 4.71 9.16
C ALA A 831 10.58 3.17 8.99
N GLY A 832 9.44 2.48 8.86
CA GLY A 832 9.34 1.08 8.47
C GLY A 832 9.00 0.93 6.99
N ARG A 833 7.97 0.15 6.68
CA ARG A 833 7.51 -0.11 5.32
C ARG A 833 6.12 0.47 5.05
N LEU A 834 5.93 1.08 3.88
CA LEU A 834 4.62 1.52 3.40
C LEU A 834 4.27 0.75 2.13
N VAL A 835 3.14 0.06 2.12
CA VAL A 835 2.58 -0.62 0.93
C VAL A 835 1.28 0.08 0.55
N VAL A 836 1.21 0.60 -0.68
CA VAL A 836 0.01 1.20 -1.26
C VAL A 836 -0.29 0.49 -2.58
N GLN A 837 -1.46 -0.14 -2.69
CA GLN A 837 -1.84 -0.90 -3.88
C GLN A 837 -3.28 -0.59 -4.29
N ASP A 838 -3.50 -0.29 -5.58
CA ASP A 838 -4.82 -0.06 -6.19
C ASP A 838 -5.72 0.94 -5.44
N ALA A 839 -5.12 1.93 -4.78
CA ALA A 839 -5.82 2.87 -3.90
C ALA A 839 -5.59 4.33 -4.30
N GLU A 840 -6.50 5.21 -3.87
CA GLU A 840 -6.30 6.65 -3.96
C GLU A 840 -5.91 7.26 -2.61
N ILE A 841 -4.86 8.08 -2.57
CA ILE A 841 -4.49 8.91 -1.43
C ILE A 841 -4.62 10.36 -1.85
N VAL A 842 -5.56 11.09 -1.24
CA VAL A 842 -5.89 12.46 -1.64
C VAL A 842 -5.80 13.43 -0.48
N GLY A 843 -5.16 14.59 -0.68
CA GLY A 843 -5.29 15.71 0.25
C GLY A 843 -6.72 16.28 0.19
N TYR A 844 -7.41 16.35 1.32
CA TYR A 844 -8.84 16.66 1.38
C TYR A 844 -9.13 17.85 2.29
N ASP A 845 -9.81 18.87 1.74
CA ASP A 845 -10.32 20.01 2.48
C ASP A 845 -11.65 19.60 3.14
N GLU A 846 -11.58 19.32 4.44
CA GLU A 846 -12.71 18.82 5.24
C GLU A 846 -13.83 19.85 5.35
N ILE A 847 -13.48 21.13 5.42
CA ILE A 847 -14.45 22.23 5.55
C ILE A 847 -15.16 22.45 4.23
N ALA A 848 -14.42 22.46 3.12
CA ALA A 848 -15.00 22.68 1.80
C ALA A 848 -15.60 21.40 1.17
N GLY A 849 -15.35 20.23 1.76
CA GLY A 849 -15.84 18.93 1.26
C GLY A 849 -15.30 18.58 -0.13
N ARG A 850 -14.03 18.85 -0.41
CA ARG A 850 -13.42 18.65 -1.74
C ARG A 850 -11.91 18.42 -1.70
N PRO A 851 -11.29 17.90 -2.78
CA PRO A 851 -9.84 17.79 -2.88
C PRO A 851 -9.10 19.14 -2.71
N ALA A 852 -7.97 19.11 -2.01
CA ALA A 852 -7.16 20.26 -1.61
C ALA A 852 -6.20 20.73 -2.72
N VAL A 853 -6.77 21.22 -3.82
CA VAL A 853 -6.00 21.66 -5.01
C VAL A 853 -5.02 22.78 -4.64
N GLY A 854 -3.74 22.54 -4.90
CA GLY A 854 -2.64 23.45 -4.64
C GLY A 854 -2.26 24.28 -5.87
N SER A 855 -1.67 25.44 -5.61
CA SER A 855 -1.09 26.33 -6.62
C SER A 855 0.13 27.04 -6.03
N ASP A 856 0.91 27.72 -6.87
CA ASP A 856 2.01 28.55 -6.37
C ASP A 856 1.56 29.69 -5.43
N LYS A 857 0.30 30.15 -5.53
CA LYS A 857 -0.26 31.17 -4.63
C LYS A 857 -0.53 30.63 -3.23
N THR A 858 -0.85 29.35 -3.13
CA THR A 858 -1.17 28.66 -1.86
C THR A 858 0.00 27.81 -1.37
N ARG A 859 1.22 28.06 -1.87
CA ARG A 859 2.39 27.23 -1.61
C ARG A 859 2.74 27.09 -0.12
N ALA A 860 2.45 28.10 0.69
CA ALA A 860 2.75 28.11 2.12
C ALA A 860 1.68 27.39 2.97
N ASN A 861 0.48 27.17 2.41
CA ASN A 861 -0.63 26.56 3.14
C ASN A 861 -0.35 25.08 3.35
N PHE A 862 -0.60 24.58 4.56
CA PHE A 862 -0.47 23.16 4.85
C PHE A 862 -1.29 22.33 3.87
N ARG A 863 -0.66 21.28 3.34
CA ARG A 863 -1.31 20.20 2.60
C ARG A 863 -0.75 18.88 3.10
N PRO A 864 -1.57 17.84 3.26
CA PRO A 864 -1.11 16.51 3.62
C PRO A 864 0.03 16.02 2.73
N PHE A 865 0.92 15.22 3.28
CA PHE A 865 2.10 14.72 2.59
C PHE A 865 2.51 13.34 3.13
N ILE A 866 3.39 12.68 2.40
CA ILE A 866 4.03 11.43 2.79
C ILE A 866 5.54 11.67 2.84
N THR A 867 6.16 11.40 3.98
CA THR A 867 7.61 11.44 4.15
C THR A 867 8.12 10.07 4.60
N ALA A 868 9.12 9.54 3.92
CA ALA A 868 9.77 8.29 4.27
C ALA A 868 11.23 8.59 4.67
N TRP A 869 11.63 8.11 5.86
CA TRP A 869 12.91 8.38 6.48
C TRP A 869 13.95 7.31 6.14
N GLY A 870 15.19 7.51 6.57
CA GLY A 870 16.25 6.51 6.43
C GLY A 870 15.86 5.15 7.00
N GLY A 871 16.26 4.10 6.29
CA GLY A 871 15.88 2.71 6.56
C GLY A 871 14.48 2.31 6.09
N SER A 872 13.69 3.25 5.53
CA SER A 872 12.35 2.95 5.04
C SER A 872 12.33 2.26 3.67
N ASP A 873 11.28 1.48 3.46
CA ASP A 873 10.96 0.80 2.20
C ASP A 873 9.54 1.20 1.76
N ILE A 874 9.40 1.84 0.59
CA ILE A 874 8.08 2.19 0.04
C ILE A 874 7.76 1.34 -1.18
N GLN A 875 6.55 0.78 -1.21
CA GLN A 875 6.02 -0.03 -2.30
C GLN A 875 4.67 0.56 -2.71
N ILE A 876 4.65 1.36 -3.77
CA ILE A 876 3.45 2.08 -4.22
C ILE A 876 3.19 1.68 -5.66
N ALA A 877 2.06 1.01 -5.92
CA ALA A 877 1.75 0.52 -7.25
C ALA A 877 0.28 0.63 -7.63
N GLY A 878 0.03 0.88 -8.91
CA GLY A 878 -1.31 0.94 -9.48
C GLY A 878 -2.23 1.91 -8.73
N SER A 879 -1.71 3.01 -8.18
CA SER A 879 -2.41 3.86 -7.23
C SER A 879 -2.44 5.32 -7.68
N ARG A 880 -3.31 6.14 -7.09
CA ARG A 880 -3.35 7.59 -7.32
C ARG A 880 -2.97 8.36 -6.08
N LEU A 881 -1.97 9.22 -6.17
CA LEU A 881 -1.57 10.17 -5.13
C LEU A 881 -1.86 11.58 -5.63
N ALA A 882 -2.73 12.29 -4.95
CA ALA A 882 -3.26 13.54 -5.48
C ALA A 882 -3.41 14.64 -4.43
N MET A 883 -3.18 15.87 -4.85
CA MET A 883 -3.37 17.06 -4.02
C MET A 883 -2.51 17.11 -2.74
N LEU A 884 -1.29 16.56 -2.77
CA LEU A 884 -0.38 16.49 -1.63
C LEU A 884 0.76 17.52 -1.67
N GLY A 885 1.29 17.85 -0.51
CA GLY A 885 2.54 18.59 -0.34
C GLY A 885 2.47 20.10 -0.50
N TYR A 886 3.37 20.81 0.18
CA TYR A 886 3.44 22.26 0.22
C TYR A 886 4.91 22.73 0.41
N ASP A 887 5.14 24.03 0.49
CA ASP A 887 6.46 24.66 0.54
C ASP A 887 7.08 24.60 1.94
N SER A 888 7.37 23.37 2.39
CA SER A 888 8.01 23.08 3.67
C SER A 888 8.97 21.90 3.53
N SER A 889 10.08 21.97 4.28
CA SER A 889 11.12 20.95 4.26
C SER A 889 10.54 19.56 4.50
N LYS A 890 10.90 18.60 3.63
CA LYS A 890 10.45 17.20 3.68
C LYS A 890 8.93 16.98 3.57
N ALA A 891 8.17 17.99 3.15
CA ALA A 891 6.71 17.95 2.99
C ALA A 891 6.25 18.29 1.57
N PHE A 892 7.07 18.01 0.56
CA PHE A 892 6.83 18.43 -0.82
C PHE A 892 5.78 17.61 -1.57
N GLY A 893 5.29 16.51 -1.01
CA GLY A 893 4.37 15.58 -1.68
C GLY A 893 4.67 14.17 -1.21
N LEU A 894 5.25 13.34 -2.10
CA LEU A 894 5.93 12.11 -1.73
C LEU A 894 7.43 12.39 -1.62
N THR A 895 7.98 12.26 -0.41
CA THR A 895 9.40 12.53 -0.11
C THR A 895 10.06 11.30 0.51
N GLN A 896 11.23 10.91 0.00
CA GLN A 896 12.12 9.94 0.66
C GLN A 896 13.42 10.63 1.08
N SER A 897 13.88 10.45 2.31
CA SER A 897 15.02 11.18 2.86
C SER A 897 15.83 10.33 3.82
N SER A 898 17.14 10.19 3.59
CA SER A 898 18.04 9.46 4.49
C SER A 898 18.09 10.00 5.92
N GLY A 899 17.77 11.28 6.16
CA GLY A 899 17.95 11.90 7.47
C GLY A 899 16.67 12.27 8.21
N ALA A 900 16.49 11.70 9.41
CA ALA A 900 15.89 12.30 10.61
C ALA A 900 16.95 12.24 11.74
N ALA A 901 17.25 13.35 12.46
CA ALA A 901 18.37 13.48 13.43
C ALA A 901 18.53 12.38 14.51
N VAL A 902 17.53 11.53 14.67
CA VAL A 902 17.41 10.46 15.68
C VAL A 902 17.92 9.09 15.18
N GLN A 903 18.32 8.97 13.91
CA GLN A 903 18.70 7.68 13.31
C GLN A 903 19.97 7.07 13.91
N SER A 904 20.86 7.88 14.50
CA SER A 904 22.01 7.38 15.26
C SER A 904 21.60 6.56 16.49
N LEU A 905 20.35 6.70 16.97
CA LEU A 905 19.80 5.92 18.10
C LEU A 905 19.42 4.49 17.71
N TYR A 906 19.24 4.21 16.40
CA TYR A 906 18.77 2.91 15.89
C TYR A 906 19.85 2.10 15.14
N ALA A 907 21.08 2.61 15.07
CA ALA A 907 22.28 1.90 14.58
C ALA A 907 22.12 1.20 13.20
N PHE A 908 21.55 1.88 12.20
CA PHE A 908 21.48 1.36 10.83
C PHE A 908 22.85 1.45 10.12
N ASP A 909 23.39 0.32 9.61
CA ASP A 909 24.69 0.23 8.92
C ASP A 909 24.70 0.92 7.53
N ASP A 910 23.58 0.86 6.79
CA ASP A 910 23.25 1.72 5.66
C ASP A 910 21.80 2.22 5.87
N ASN A 911 21.64 3.55 5.89
CA ASN A 911 20.41 4.22 6.31
C ASN A 911 19.70 4.89 5.12
N ARG A 912 20.09 4.57 3.88
CA ARG A 912 19.46 5.11 2.68
C ARG A 912 18.08 4.48 2.44
N PRO A 913 17.01 5.26 2.23
CA PRO A 913 15.70 4.73 1.87
C PRO A 913 15.74 4.05 0.49
N THR A 914 14.85 3.09 0.28
CA THR A 914 14.65 2.41 -1.01
C THR A 914 13.16 2.24 -1.34
N GLY A 915 12.83 1.68 -2.50
CA GLY A 915 11.44 1.39 -2.84
C GLY A 915 11.13 1.22 -4.33
N ASN A 916 9.90 0.77 -4.61
CA ASN A 916 9.33 0.71 -5.96
C ASN A 916 8.08 1.61 -6.03
N ILE A 917 8.06 2.49 -7.03
CA ILE A 917 6.96 3.40 -7.36
C ILE A 917 6.57 3.09 -8.81
N VAL A 918 5.51 2.30 -9.01
CA VAL A 918 5.20 1.68 -10.31
C VAL A 918 3.76 1.91 -10.77
N ASP A 919 3.59 2.40 -12.00
CA ASP A 919 2.27 2.59 -12.64
C ASP A 919 1.25 3.37 -11.79
N ASN A 920 1.72 4.45 -11.15
CA ASN A 920 0.87 5.33 -10.35
C ASN A 920 0.50 6.62 -11.10
N SER A 921 -0.51 7.32 -10.62
CA SER A 921 -0.83 8.70 -11.02
C SER A 921 -0.50 9.68 -9.90
N PHE A 922 0.35 10.68 -10.18
CA PHE A 922 0.73 11.76 -9.29
C PHE A 922 0.17 13.08 -9.83
N GLU A 923 -0.83 13.63 -9.14
CA GLU A 923 -1.60 14.78 -9.62
C GLU A 923 -1.58 15.96 -8.65
N ASN A 924 -1.17 17.14 -9.15
CA ASN A 924 -1.22 18.39 -8.40
C ASN A 924 -0.43 18.35 -7.07
N LEU A 925 0.65 17.57 -7.02
CA LEU A 925 1.59 17.61 -5.91
C LEU A 925 2.43 18.88 -5.98
N ARG A 926 2.99 19.32 -4.84
CA ARG A 926 3.99 20.40 -4.85
C ARG A 926 5.18 19.96 -5.70
N TYR A 927 5.84 18.87 -5.32
CA TYR A 927 6.77 18.06 -6.15
C TYR A 927 6.15 16.66 -6.27
N GLY A 928 6.07 16.11 -7.49
CA GLY A 928 5.48 14.79 -7.68
C GLY A 928 6.24 13.69 -6.92
N TYR A 929 7.55 13.66 -7.06
CA TYR A 929 8.45 12.82 -6.27
C TYR A 929 9.71 13.60 -5.91
N TYR A 930 10.15 13.52 -4.66
CA TYR A 930 11.41 14.10 -4.19
C TYR A 930 12.21 13.07 -3.38
N SER A 931 13.53 13.07 -3.58
CA SER A 931 14.44 12.21 -2.82
C SER A 931 15.62 12.98 -2.24
N TYR A 932 16.17 12.47 -1.13
CA TYR A 932 17.42 12.92 -0.53
C TYR A 932 18.19 11.68 -0.08
N GLU A 933 19.37 11.44 -0.67
CA GLU A 933 20.25 10.30 -0.35
C GLU A 933 19.54 8.93 -0.36
N VAL A 934 18.71 8.68 -1.37
CA VAL A 934 18.11 7.34 -1.55
C VAL A 934 19.04 6.42 -2.34
N ASP A 935 18.80 5.12 -2.27
CA ASP A 935 19.53 4.09 -3.03
C ASP A 935 18.56 3.08 -3.66
N HIS A 936 18.82 2.68 -4.90
CA HIS A 936 18.08 1.64 -5.62
C HIS A 936 16.56 1.88 -5.72
N VAL A 937 16.12 3.14 -5.81
CA VAL A 937 14.69 3.44 -6.01
C VAL A 937 14.31 3.28 -7.49
N ARG A 938 13.20 2.58 -7.72
CA ARG A 938 12.60 2.41 -9.05
C ARG A 938 11.35 3.27 -9.19
N VAL A 939 11.35 4.18 -10.16
CA VAL A 939 10.23 5.04 -10.54
C VAL A 939 9.85 4.68 -11.97
N ILE A 940 8.88 3.77 -12.12
CA ILE A 940 8.61 3.07 -13.38
C ILE A 940 7.16 3.26 -13.83
N GLY A 941 6.90 3.69 -15.06
CA GLY A 941 5.55 3.69 -15.64
C GLY A 941 4.55 4.70 -15.07
N ASN A 942 5.00 5.64 -14.22
CA ASN A 942 4.08 6.56 -13.54
C ASN A 942 3.68 7.74 -14.42
N GLU A 943 2.49 8.27 -14.16
CA GLU A 943 2.01 9.55 -14.66
C GLU A 943 2.29 10.66 -13.64
N TYR A 944 2.95 11.74 -14.07
CA TYR A 944 3.13 12.96 -13.29
C TYR A 944 2.43 14.12 -14.00
N ARG A 945 1.25 14.51 -13.53
CA ARG A 945 0.39 15.48 -14.20
C ARG A 945 0.12 16.73 -13.38
N ASP A 946 0.24 17.88 -14.02
CA ASP A 946 -0.19 19.18 -13.47
C ASP A 946 0.43 19.52 -12.10
N ASN A 947 1.60 18.95 -11.79
CA ASN A 947 2.35 19.20 -10.56
C ASN A 947 2.85 20.65 -10.50
N ILE A 948 2.97 21.20 -9.30
CA ILE A 948 3.14 22.66 -9.13
C ILE A 948 4.54 23.11 -9.59
N ILE A 949 5.60 22.42 -9.14
CA ILE A 949 6.98 22.78 -9.52
C ILE A 949 7.62 21.74 -10.42
N TYR A 950 7.74 20.50 -9.95
CA TYR A 950 8.42 19.41 -10.64
C TYR A 950 7.51 18.18 -10.71
N GLY A 951 7.67 17.38 -11.78
CA GLY A 951 7.18 16.01 -11.81
C GLY A 951 8.05 15.11 -10.93
N ILE A 952 9.27 14.83 -11.37
CA ILE A 952 10.23 13.94 -10.71
C ILE A 952 11.48 14.75 -10.35
N ASP A 953 11.82 14.84 -9.05
CA ASP A 953 12.94 15.64 -8.50
C ASP A 953 13.82 14.85 -7.50
N PRO A 954 14.51 13.78 -7.92
CA PRO A 954 15.57 13.18 -7.13
C PRO A 954 16.68 14.17 -6.83
N HIS A 955 17.11 14.21 -5.57
CA HIS A 955 18.06 15.21 -5.11
C HIS A 955 19.15 14.59 -4.22
N ASP A 956 20.25 15.33 -4.05
CA ASP A 956 21.19 15.23 -2.94
C ASP A 956 21.79 13.83 -2.76
N ARG A 957 22.81 13.49 -3.55
CA ARG A 957 23.61 12.27 -3.41
C ARG A 957 22.81 10.97 -3.50
N SER A 958 21.61 11.02 -4.10
CA SER A 958 20.81 9.83 -4.43
C SER A 958 21.52 9.05 -5.55
N ARG A 959 21.43 7.72 -5.57
CA ARG A 959 22.17 6.92 -6.56
C ARG A 959 21.47 5.61 -6.94
N HIS A 960 21.91 5.01 -8.05
CA HIS A 960 21.36 3.76 -8.59
C HIS A 960 19.84 3.85 -8.84
N LEU A 961 19.37 5.02 -9.27
CA LEU A 961 17.95 5.22 -9.55
C LEU A 961 17.59 4.64 -10.91
N LEU A 962 16.39 4.08 -11.00
CA LEU A 962 15.80 3.65 -12.26
C LEU A 962 14.53 4.45 -12.51
N ILE A 963 14.64 5.52 -13.31
CA ILE A 963 13.54 6.41 -13.70
C ILE A 963 13.14 6.03 -15.12
N ALA A 964 12.15 5.14 -15.26
CA ALA A 964 11.84 4.54 -16.55
C ALA A 964 10.36 4.65 -16.96
N LEU A 965 10.12 4.88 -18.24
CA LEU A 965 8.78 4.76 -18.86
C LEU A 965 7.70 5.65 -18.20
N ASN A 966 8.09 6.70 -17.49
CA ASN A 966 7.16 7.63 -16.87
C ASN A 966 6.67 8.65 -17.90
N THR A 967 5.45 9.15 -17.72
CA THR A 967 4.91 10.27 -18.50
C THR A 967 4.74 11.50 -17.60
N ALA A 968 5.55 12.54 -17.81
CA ALA A 968 5.54 13.77 -17.02
C ALA A 968 5.08 14.97 -17.86
N TYR A 969 3.94 15.59 -17.50
CA TYR A 969 3.38 16.68 -18.27
C TYR A 969 2.64 17.74 -17.45
N GLY A 970 2.61 18.97 -17.98
CA GLY A 970 1.87 20.07 -17.37
C GLY A 970 2.48 20.63 -16.09
N SER A 971 3.77 20.36 -15.80
CA SER A 971 4.44 20.94 -14.63
C SER A 971 4.37 22.48 -14.69
N GLN A 972 3.76 23.11 -13.68
CA GLN A 972 3.27 24.49 -13.81
C GLN A 972 4.37 25.55 -13.76
N LYS A 973 5.53 25.25 -13.16
CA LYS A 973 6.61 26.23 -12.94
C LYS A 973 7.96 25.82 -13.52
N LYS A 974 8.36 24.56 -13.38
CA LYS A 974 9.69 24.10 -13.77
C LYS A 974 9.60 22.77 -14.52
N HIS A 975 10.50 21.84 -14.23
CA HIS A 975 10.85 20.73 -15.10
C HIS A 975 9.91 19.54 -14.97
N GLY A 976 9.79 18.74 -16.02
CA GLY A 976 9.13 17.44 -15.94
C GLY A 976 9.94 16.48 -15.07
N ILE A 977 11.20 16.25 -15.45
CA ILE A 977 12.15 15.39 -14.74
C ILE A 977 13.43 16.18 -14.49
N ILE A 978 13.90 16.20 -13.25
CA ILE A 978 15.17 16.78 -12.86
C ILE A 978 15.88 15.86 -11.88
N VAL A 979 17.19 15.66 -12.06
CA VAL A 979 18.07 15.09 -11.04
C VAL A 979 19.09 16.16 -10.65
N SER A 980 19.22 16.45 -9.36
CA SER A 980 20.03 17.59 -8.89
C SER A 980 20.90 17.25 -7.68
N ARG A 981 22.14 17.75 -7.70
CA ARG A 981 23.14 17.59 -6.65
C ARG A 981 23.58 16.14 -6.46
N GLU A 982 24.63 15.76 -7.20
CA GLU A 982 25.32 14.47 -7.05
C GLU A 982 24.38 13.27 -7.17
N VAL A 983 23.36 13.37 -8.04
CA VAL A 983 22.53 12.21 -8.36
C VAL A 983 23.27 11.38 -9.39
N ASP A 984 23.75 10.23 -8.94
CA ASP A 984 24.79 9.49 -9.64
C ASP A 984 24.36 8.07 -10.04
N ASP A 985 25.08 7.49 -11.00
CA ASP A 985 24.98 6.06 -11.35
C ASP A 985 23.54 5.62 -11.67
N SER A 986 22.76 6.50 -12.30
CA SER A 986 21.32 6.32 -12.50
C SER A 986 20.90 6.20 -13.97
N PHE A 987 19.78 5.53 -14.20
CA PHE A 987 19.16 5.31 -15.49
C PHE A 987 17.89 6.16 -15.63
N ILE A 988 17.85 6.99 -16.65
CA ILE A 988 16.69 7.80 -17.06
C ILE A 988 16.27 7.32 -18.44
N VAL A 989 15.31 6.40 -18.53
CA VAL A 989 15.10 5.59 -19.74
C VAL A 989 13.66 5.52 -20.21
N GLY A 990 13.40 5.77 -21.50
CA GLY A 990 12.07 5.56 -22.08
C GLY A 990 10.98 6.51 -21.57
N ASN A 991 11.33 7.58 -20.84
CA ASN A 991 10.34 8.52 -20.30
C ASN A 991 9.80 9.44 -21.40
N VAL A 992 8.57 9.90 -21.21
CA VAL A 992 7.92 10.89 -22.06
C VAL A 992 7.66 12.16 -21.23
N SER A 993 8.33 13.27 -21.57
CA SER A 993 8.25 14.53 -20.85
C SER A 993 7.81 15.67 -21.78
N LEU A 994 6.59 16.17 -21.59
CA LEU A 994 5.97 17.12 -22.53
C LEU A 994 5.22 18.26 -21.86
N HIS A 995 5.14 19.41 -22.53
CA HIS A 995 4.38 20.58 -22.06
C HIS A 995 4.68 21.01 -20.62
N ASN A 996 5.92 20.82 -20.16
CA ASN A 996 6.35 21.35 -18.87
C ASN A 996 6.79 22.80 -19.01
N LYS A 997 6.64 23.58 -17.93
CA LYS A 997 6.97 25.01 -17.95
C LYS A 997 8.48 25.27 -18.08
N GLY A 998 9.29 24.39 -17.52
CA GLY A 998 10.75 24.33 -17.66
C GLY A 998 11.16 23.30 -18.70
N SER A 999 12.40 22.81 -18.59
CA SER A 999 12.90 21.72 -19.44
C SER A 999 12.15 20.40 -19.26
N GLY A 1000 12.16 19.57 -20.30
CA GLY A 1000 11.63 18.21 -20.23
C GLY A 1000 12.42 17.33 -19.25
N ILE A 1001 13.75 17.26 -19.47
CA ILE A 1001 14.69 16.51 -18.62
C ILE A 1001 15.90 17.39 -18.27
N MET A 1002 16.36 17.35 -17.01
CA MET A 1002 17.50 18.13 -16.53
C MET A 1002 18.41 17.34 -15.59
N LEU A 1003 19.72 17.45 -15.78
CA LEU A 1003 20.76 16.97 -14.88
C LEU A 1003 21.53 18.18 -14.34
N ASP A 1004 21.52 18.36 -13.03
CA ASP A 1004 21.97 19.58 -12.36
C ASP A 1004 22.97 19.29 -11.24
N ARG A 1005 23.92 20.22 -11.02
CA ARG A 1005 24.87 20.24 -9.89
C ARG A 1005 25.65 18.92 -9.71
N THR A 1006 26.60 18.65 -10.58
CA THR A 1006 27.56 17.54 -10.43
C THR A 1006 26.86 16.17 -10.34
N SER A 1007 25.74 16.00 -11.03
CA SER A 1007 25.08 14.69 -11.17
C SER A 1007 25.77 13.94 -12.31
N VAL A 1008 26.51 12.87 -12.00
CA VAL A 1008 27.46 12.23 -12.93
C VAL A 1008 27.19 10.73 -13.10
N ARG A 1009 27.75 10.12 -14.15
CA ARG A 1009 27.61 8.68 -14.44
C ARG A 1009 26.16 8.25 -14.67
N ASN A 1010 25.36 9.13 -15.28
CA ASN A 1010 23.97 8.84 -15.61
C ASN A 1010 23.79 8.51 -17.10
N ILE A 1011 22.78 7.67 -17.38
CA ILE A 1011 22.38 7.29 -18.73
C ILE A 1011 20.99 7.82 -19.02
N VAL A 1012 20.89 8.66 -20.05
CA VAL A 1012 19.64 9.22 -20.56
C VAL A 1012 19.34 8.54 -21.90
N TYR A 1013 18.52 7.49 -21.90
CA TYR A 1013 18.34 6.63 -23.07
C TYR A 1013 16.89 6.54 -23.55
N ALA A 1014 16.66 6.62 -24.87
CA ALA A 1014 15.35 6.40 -25.49
C ALA A 1014 14.19 7.25 -24.92
N ASN A 1015 14.47 8.42 -24.36
CA ASN A 1015 13.44 9.32 -23.84
C ASN A 1015 12.87 10.21 -24.93
N THR A 1016 11.62 10.65 -24.75
CA THR A 1016 10.99 11.68 -25.57
C THR A 1016 10.76 12.95 -24.74
N ALA A 1017 11.42 14.05 -25.08
CA ALA A 1017 11.22 15.36 -24.47
C ALA A 1017 10.70 16.35 -25.53
N VAL A 1018 9.38 16.55 -25.57
CA VAL A 1018 8.68 17.22 -26.67
C VAL A 1018 7.83 18.40 -26.21
N ALA A 1019 7.81 19.49 -26.99
CA ALA A 1019 6.89 20.61 -26.78
C ALA A 1019 6.91 21.24 -25.37
N ASN A 1020 8.07 21.20 -24.69
CA ASN A 1020 8.26 21.87 -23.41
C ASN A 1020 8.45 23.38 -23.64
N ASP A 1021 8.02 24.19 -22.67
CA ASP A 1021 8.25 25.64 -22.67
C ASP A 1021 9.74 25.98 -22.47
N GLY A 1022 10.48 25.06 -21.84
CA GLY A 1022 11.92 25.12 -21.67
C GLY A 1022 12.71 24.45 -22.79
N ASP A 1023 13.84 23.86 -22.40
CA ASP A 1023 14.72 23.07 -23.26
C ASP A 1023 14.29 21.58 -23.27
N GLY A 1024 14.69 20.79 -24.26
CA GLY A 1024 14.38 19.35 -24.26
C GLY A 1024 15.14 18.60 -23.16
N LEU A 1025 16.48 18.61 -23.26
CA LEU A 1025 17.41 18.03 -22.28
C LEU A 1025 18.46 19.06 -21.84
N THR A 1026 18.87 19.06 -20.57
CA THR A 1026 19.84 20.04 -20.07
C THR A 1026 20.84 19.41 -19.10
N PHE A 1027 22.13 19.72 -19.28
CA PHE A 1027 23.22 19.40 -18.36
C PHE A 1027 23.79 20.71 -17.81
N TYR A 1028 23.54 21.00 -16.54
CA TYR A 1028 24.07 22.16 -15.83
C TYR A 1028 25.06 21.72 -14.78
N GLU A 1029 26.33 22.06 -14.99
CA GLU A 1029 27.43 21.69 -14.11
C GLU A 1029 27.49 20.17 -13.82
N SER A 1030 27.05 19.33 -14.76
CA SER A 1030 26.85 17.88 -14.61
C SER A 1030 27.53 17.12 -15.75
N GLY A 1031 28.81 16.81 -15.54
CA GLY A 1031 29.65 16.09 -16.50
C GLY A 1031 29.54 14.57 -16.45
N CYS A 1032 30.34 13.85 -17.25
CA CYS A 1032 30.46 12.39 -17.24
C CYS A 1032 29.09 11.67 -17.40
N ASN A 1033 28.28 12.13 -18.35
CA ASN A 1033 26.95 11.59 -18.61
C ASN A 1033 26.79 11.21 -20.08
N ILE A 1034 25.95 10.21 -20.36
CA ILE A 1034 25.65 9.75 -21.72
C ILE A 1034 24.17 9.90 -22.00
N ALA A 1035 23.82 10.58 -23.10
CA ALA A 1035 22.48 10.66 -23.63
C ALA A 1035 22.41 10.08 -25.05
N ALA A 1036 21.62 9.02 -25.23
CA ALA A 1036 21.51 8.35 -26.51
C ALA A 1036 20.07 8.00 -26.92
N ALA A 1037 19.82 7.99 -28.23
CA ALA A 1037 18.55 7.62 -28.83
C ALA A 1037 17.33 8.43 -28.33
N ASN A 1038 17.52 9.67 -27.87
CA ASN A 1038 16.40 10.49 -27.38
C ASN A 1038 15.73 11.29 -28.51
N ASP A 1039 14.43 11.57 -28.37
CA ASP A 1039 13.67 12.51 -29.22
C ASP A 1039 13.50 13.84 -28.47
N LEU A 1040 14.23 14.87 -28.92
CA LEU A 1040 14.31 16.20 -28.32
C LEU A 1040 13.73 17.22 -29.29
N SER A 1041 12.40 17.24 -29.42
CA SER A 1041 11.72 17.93 -30.50
C SER A 1041 10.71 18.99 -30.06
N ARG A 1042 10.49 20.00 -30.92
CA ARG A 1042 9.46 21.05 -30.75
C ARG A 1042 9.51 21.82 -29.43
N ASN A 1043 10.65 21.83 -28.73
CA ASN A 1043 10.77 22.61 -27.50
C ASN A 1043 10.88 24.11 -27.82
N ARG A 1044 10.36 24.97 -26.93
CA ARG A 1044 10.36 26.42 -27.13
C ARG A 1044 11.75 27.06 -26.98
N ARG A 1045 12.71 26.33 -26.43
CA ARG A 1045 14.12 26.73 -26.39
C ARG A 1045 14.97 25.77 -27.22
N ALA A 1046 16.07 25.26 -26.68
CA ALA A 1046 16.98 24.37 -27.39
C ALA A 1046 16.53 22.90 -27.29
N GLY A 1047 16.98 22.08 -28.24
CA GLY A 1047 16.80 20.62 -28.15
C GLY A 1047 17.57 20.06 -26.96
N PHE A 1048 18.87 20.36 -26.87
CA PHE A 1048 19.66 20.13 -25.67
C PHE A 1048 20.63 21.26 -25.33
N LYS A 1049 20.96 21.36 -24.04
CA LYS A 1049 21.95 22.29 -23.49
C LYS A 1049 23.03 21.60 -22.69
N ILE A 1050 24.27 22.02 -22.89
CA ILE A 1050 25.43 21.59 -22.10
C ILE A 1050 26.12 22.84 -21.57
N ARG A 1051 26.03 23.07 -20.25
CA ARG A 1051 26.64 24.22 -19.57
C ARG A 1051 27.64 23.75 -18.54
N ASN A 1052 28.87 24.27 -18.59
CA ASN A 1052 29.91 24.02 -17.58
C ASN A 1052 30.07 22.53 -17.19
N SER A 1053 29.92 21.64 -18.18
CA SER A 1053 29.89 20.18 -17.98
C SER A 1053 30.90 19.53 -18.91
N ALA A 1054 31.83 18.76 -18.34
CA ALA A 1054 32.85 18.02 -19.07
C ALA A 1054 32.43 16.55 -19.30
N ASP A 1055 32.92 15.93 -20.36
CA ASP A 1055 32.68 14.53 -20.74
C ASP A 1055 31.19 14.20 -20.91
N VAL A 1056 30.45 15.05 -21.62
CA VAL A 1056 29.05 14.77 -21.98
C VAL A 1056 28.98 14.14 -23.37
N GLY A 1057 28.41 12.93 -23.46
CA GLY A 1057 28.22 12.21 -24.72
C GLY A 1057 26.78 12.29 -25.22
N MET A 1058 26.58 12.78 -26.44
CA MET A 1058 25.28 12.89 -27.12
C MET A 1058 25.29 12.01 -28.38
N TYR A 1059 24.61 10.87 -28.35
CA TYR A 1059 24.65 9.86 -29.41
C TYR A 1059 23.29 9.57 -30.06
N ASP A 1060 23.22 9.58 -31.38
CA ASP A 1060 22.08 9.06 -32.14
C ASP A 1060 20.70 9.66 -31.72
N ASN A 1061 20.69 10.90 -31.21
CA ASN A 1061 19.47 11.58 -30.80
C ASN A 1061 18.78 12.24 -32.01
N ARG A 1062 17.45 12.30 -31.98
CA ARG A 1062 16.65 13.12 -32.87
C ARG A 1062 16.45 14.49 -32.25
N VAL A 1063 16.86 15.54 -32.95
CA VAL A 1063 16.79 16.95 -32.49
C VAL A 1063 16.10 17.79 -33.56
N ASP A 1064 14.81 18.02 -33.38
CA ASP A 1064 13.93 18.43 -34.47
C ASP A 1064 13.00 19.58 -34.10
N ALA A 1065 12.89 20.58 -34.97
CA ALA A 1065 11.90 21.66 -34.87
C ALA A 1065 11.93 22.46 -33.55
N ASN A 1066 13.08 22.57 -32.86
CA ASN A 1066 13.19 23.42 -31.68
C ASN A 1066 13.22 24.91 -32.09
N THR A 1067 12.69 25.78 -31.23
CA THR A 1067 12.57 27.21 -31.59
C THR A 1067 13.92 27.93 -31.54
N GLN A 1068 14.86 27.47 -30.71
CA GLN A 1068 16.25 27.92 -30.68
C GLN A 1068 17.17 26.89 -31.35
N SER A 1069 18.45 26.83 -30.94
CA SER A 1069 19.42 25.88 -31.47
C SER A 1069 19.05 24.43 -31.14
N GLY A 1070 19.40 23.48 -32.01
CA GLY A 1070 19.28 22.07 -31.70
C GLY A 1070 20.16 21.68 -30.51
N ALA A 1071 21.45 22.01 -30.60
CA ALA A 1071 22.43 21.90 -29.53
C ALA A 1071 22.92 23.30 -29.13
N ASP A 1072 22.93 23.60 -27.83
CA ASP A 1072 23.49 24.85 -27.29
C ASP A 1072 24.51 24.54 -26.18
N ILE A 1073 25.78 24.75 -26.49
CA ILE A 1073 26.93 24.27 -25.71
C ILE A 1073 27.77 25.46 -25.28
N TYR A 1074 27.87 25.74 -23.98
CA TYR A 1074 28.51 26.97 -23.51
C TYR A 1074 29.11 26.92 -22.11
N VAL A 1075 30.10 27.76 -21.87
CA VAL A 1075 30.58 28.06 -20.50
C VAL A 1075 29.92 29.33 -19.98
N ALA A 1076 29.66 29.39 -18.67
CA ALA A 1076 29.09 30.56 -18.02
C ALA A 1076 29.70 30.77 -16.63
N ASP A 1077 30.07 32.02 -16.32
CA ASP A 1077 30.46 32.40 -14.96
C ASP A 1077 29.22 32.54 -14.07
N LEU A 1078 28.91 31.49 -13.30
CA LEU A 1078 27.71 31.49 -12.46
C LEU A 1078 27.72 32.60 -11.41
N ARG A 1079 28.88 33.06 -10.91
CA ARG A 1079 28.96 34.17 -9.96
C ARG A 1079 28.35 35.47 -10.50
N GLN A 1080 28.27 35.60 -11.82
CA GLN A 1080 27.72 36.75 -12.52
C GLN A 1080 26.30 36.49 -13.04
N SER A 1081 25.78 35.26 -12.89
CA SER A 1081 24.44 34.89 -13.31
C SER A 1081 23.42 35.17 -12.20
N PRO A 1082 22.16 35.46 -12.54
CA PRO A 1082 21.09 35.60 -11.55
C PRO A 1082 20.93 34.36 -10.66
N GLU A 1083 21.22 33.18 -11.21
CA GLU A 1083 21.14 31.89 -10.52
C GLU A 1083 22.28 31.71 -9.50
N GLY A 1084 23.46 32.30 -9.75
CA GLY A 1084 24.59 32.20 -8.83
C GLY A 1084 24.54 33.18 -7.67
N HIS A 1085 23.69 34.21 -7.71
CA HIS A 1085 23.49 35.11 -6.56
C HIS A 1085 22.94 34.39 -5.32
N THR A 1086 22.24 33.27 -5.51
CA THR A 1086 21.66 32.45 -4.43
C THR A 1086 22.31 31.06 -4.32
N ARG A 1087 23.33 30.77 -5.14
CA ARG A 1087 24.03 29.49 -5.13
C ARG A 1087 25.07 29.47 -4.01
N ASN A 1088 25.10 28.37 -3.25
CA ASN A 1088 26.19 28.10 -2.33
C ASN A 1088 27.31 27.41 -3.12
N PHE A 1089 28.40 28.13 -3.41
CA PHE A 1089 29.53 27.58 -4.18
C PHE A 1089 30.43 26.62 -3.38
N GLU A 1090 30.32 26.58 -2.05
CA GLU A 1090 30.99 25.57 -1.24
C GLU A 1090 30.26 24.23 -1.36
N LEU A 1091 28.92 24.25 -1.33
CA LEU A 1091 28.10 23.05 -1.47
C LEU A 1091 27.98 22.60 -2.93
N ASP A 1092 27.81 23.56 -3.84
CA ASP A 1092 27.57 23.34 -5.27
C ASP A 1092 28.67 24.03 -6.10
N PRO A 1093 29.92 23.54 -6.07
CA PRO A 1093 31.00 24.10 -6.88
C PRO A 1093 30.69 23.95 -8.38
N TYR A 1094 31.40 24.71 -9.20
CA TYR A 1094 31.34 24.59 -10.65
C TYR A 1094 32.69 24.93 -11.26
N GLN A 1095 32.90 24.45 -12.48
CA GLN A 1095 34.05 24.80 -13.30
C GLN A 1095 33.56 25.34 -14.64
N MET A 1096 34.17 26.42 -15.12
CA MET A 1096 33.85 26.99 -16.43
C MET A 1096 34.53 26.19 -17.54
N LEU A 1097 34.14 24.93 -17.68
CA LEU A 1097 34.71 23.98 -18.63
C LEU A 1097 33.59 23.21 -19.30
N VAL A 1098 33.69 23.08 -20.62
CA VAL A 1098 32.82 22.17 -21.38
C VAL A 1098 33.67 21.31 -22.31
N THR A 1099 33.46 20.00 -22.22
CA THR A 1099 33.92 19.02 -23.21
C THR A 1099 32.76 18.10 -23.58
N ALA A 1100 32.55 17.86 -24.87
CA ALA A 1100 31.41 17.09 -25.33
C ALA A 1100 31.70 16.27 -26.60
N VAL A 1101 31.00 15.15 -26.73
CA VAL A 1101 30.92 14.36 -27.95
C VAL A 1101 29.51 14.48 -28.52
N ILE A 1102 29.40 14.92 -29.77
CA ILE A 1102 28.14 14.97 -30.50
C ILE A 1102 28.28 14.03 -31.69
N SER A 1103 27.67 12.85 -31.61
CA SER A 1103 27.84 11.82 -32.65
C SER A 1103 26.52 11.19 -33.13
N GLY A 1104 26.36 11.05 -34.45
CA GLY A 1104 25.21 10.38 -35.11
C GLY A 1104 23.85 11.03 -34.91
N ASN A 1105 23.79 12.23 -34.33
CA ASN A 1105 22.52 12.89 -34.06
C ASN A 1105 21.89 13.40 -35.37
N LEU A 1106 20.56 13.37 -35.44
CA LEU A 1106 19.79 13.95 -36.51
C LEU A 1106 19.30 15.35 -36.11
N PHE A 1107 19.82 16.38 -36.77
CA PHE A 1107 19.35 17.76 -36.64
C PHE A 1107 18.47 18.15 -37.82
N SER A 1108 17.29 18.67 -37.52
CA SER A 1108 16.31 19.10 -38.53
C SER A 1108 15.49 20.28 -38.01
N GLU A 1109 15.20 21.24 -38.89
CA GLU A 1109 14.24 22.33 -38.63
C GLU A 1109 14.45 23.13 -37.32
N ASN A 1110 15.60 23.11 -36.68
CA ASN A 1110 15.92 24.00 -35.55
C ASN A 1110 16.22 25.42 -36.06
N ALA A 1111 16.43 26.42 -35.19
CA ALA A 1111 17.00 27.69 -35.66
C ALA A 1111 18.43 27.46 -36.20
N ASP A 1112 19.40 27.26 -35.32
CA ASP A 1112 20.72 26.73 -35.66
C ASP A 1112 20.80 25.23 -35.30
N ALA A 1113 21.60 24.41 -35.98
CA ALA A 1113 21.76 23.02 -35.56
C ALA A 1113 22.65 22.91 -34.31
N ILE A 1114 23.88 23.43 -34.37
CA ILE A 1114 24.81 23.40 -33.24
C ILE A 1114 25.39 24.79 -32.97
N ASN A 1115 25.12 25.33 -31.78
CA ASN A 1115 25.72 26.56 -31.26
C ASN A 1115 26.73 26.24 -30.16
N VAL A 1116 27.91 26.87 -30.23
CA VAL A 1116 29.00 26.67 -29.26
C VAL A 1116 29.57 28.01 -28.83
N ALA A 1117 29.77 28.18 -27.51
CA ALA A 1117 30.42 29.36 -26.94
C ALA A 1117 31.37 28.97 -25.78
N GLY A 1118 32.67 28.91 -26.07
CA GLY A 1118 33.74 28.70 -25.10
C GLY A 1118 33.93 27.24 -24.67
N ALA A 1119 33.55 26.26 -25.50
CA ALA A 1119 33.89 24.86 -25.25
C ALA A 1119 35.40 24.62 -25.42
N ALA A 1120 36.01 23.92 -24.47
CA ALA A 1120 37.44 23.59 -24.52
C ALA A 1120 37.71 22.46 -25.51
N GLN A 1121 36.84 21.46 -25.58
CA GLN A 1121 36.95 20.35 -26.52
C GLN A 1121 35.58 19.91 -27.04
N LEU A 1122 35.48 19.66 -28.34
CA LEU A 1122 34.26 19.17 -28.97
C LEU A 1122 34.60 18.12 -30.04
N GLN A 1123 34.04 16.92 -29.91
CA GLN A 1123 34.09 15.92 -30.98
C GLN A 1123 32.78 15.92 -31.75
N LEU A 1124 32.87 16.03 -33.07
CA LEU A 1124 31.75 15.91 -33.99
C LEU A 1124 31.96 14.68 -34.87
N ASP A 1125 31.01 13.75 -34.87
CA ASP A 1125 31.14 12.50 -35.62
C ASP A 1125 29.81 12.04 -36.25
N GLY A 1126 29.72 11.94 -37.57
CA GLY A 1126 28.58 11.29 -38.25
C GLY A 1126 27.20 11.94 -38.04
N ASN A 1127 27.11 13.20 -37.58
CA ASN A 1127 25.83 13.89 -37.41
C ASN A 1127 25.16 14.19 -38.76
N MET A 1128 23.84 14.07 -38.81
CA MET A 1128 23.03 14.31 -39.99
C MET A 1128 22.27 15.63 -39.88
N TYR A 1129 22.35 16.48 -40.90
CA TYR A 1129 21.63 17.75 -40.97
C TYR A 1129 20.62 17.70 -42.12
N ARG A 1130 19.33 17.48 -41.80
CA ARG A 1130 18.26 17.34 -42.81
C ARG A 1130 17.32 18.54 -42.74
N ARG A 1131 17.18 19.29 -43.82
CA ARG A 1131 16.25 20.46 -43.91
C ARG A 1131 16.41 21.44 -42.71
N GLN A 1132 17.63 21.63 -42.24
CA GLN A 1132 17.94 22.60 -41.18
C GLN A 1132 17.65 24.04 -41.67
N ARG A 1133 16.98 24.88 -40.87
CA ARG A 1133 16.50 26.20 -41.31
C ARG A 1133 17.62 27.21 -41.53
N ASP A 1134 18.34 27.58 -40.46
CA ASP A 1134 19.36 28.64 -40.52
C ASP A 1134 20.78 28.05 -40.65
N ASN A 1135 21.65 28.19 -39.64
CA ASN A 1135 23.03 27.71 -39.75
C ASN A 1135 23.17 26.27 -39.25
N ILE A 1136 24.04 25.48 -39.90
CA ILE A 1136 24.49 24.20 -39.34
C ILE A 1136 25.33 24.43 -38.08
N PHE A 1137 26.25 25.39 -38.14
CA PHE A 1137 27.14 25.74 -37.04
C PHE A 1137 27.07 27.24 -36.73
N ALA A 1138 26.91 27.58 -35.46
CA ALA A 1138 26.84 28.94 -34.92
C ALA A 1138 27.88 29.17 -33.81
N GLY A 1139 27.96 30.39 -33.28
CA GLY A 1139 28.93 30.77 -32.24
C GLY A 1139 30.38 30.62 -32.70
N ASP A 1140 31.22 30.04 -31.86
CA ASP A 1140 32.65 29.80 -32.14
C ASP A 1140 32.86 28.91 -33.38
N LEU A 1141 31.93 27.98 -33.66
CA LEU A 1141 32.03 27.09 -34.82
C LEU A 1141 31.71 27.79 -36.15
N ARG A 1142 31.09 28.98 -36.13
CA ARG A 1142 30.64 29.65 -37.36
C ARG A 1142 31.78 29.95 -38.34
N GLN A 1143 32.96 30.28 -37.83
CA GLN A 1143 34.14 30.54 -38.66
C GLN A 1143 34.75 29.25 -39.22
N LEU A 1144 34.49 28.12 -38.56
CA LEU A 1144 35.00 26.79 -38.92
C LEU A 1144 34.08 26.05 -39.90
N SER A 1145 32.82 26.50 -40.07
CA SER A 1145 31.81 25.82 -40.89
C SER A 1145 32.28 25.38 -42.28
N PRO A 1146 32.95 26.23 -43.09
CA PRO A 1146 33.40 25.82 -44.43
C PRO A 1146 34.42 24.69 -44.40
N PHE A 1147 35.19 24.56 -43.32
CA PHE A 1147 36.19 23.50 -43.12
C PHE A 1147 35.50 22.23 -42.64
N LEU A 1148 34.68 22.33 -41.58
CA LEU A 1148 33.95 21.20 -41.00
C LEU A 1148 33.02 20.51 -42.02
N LEU A 1149 32.38 21.28 -42.90
CA LEU A 1149 31.52 20.73 -43.96
C LEU A 1149 32.29 20.17 -45.16
N ARG A 1150 33.57 20.54 -45.32
CA ARG A 1150 34.41 20.14 -46.47
C ARG A 1150 35.36 19.00 -46.13
N LEU A 1151 35.62 18.76 -44.84
CA LEU A 1151 36.22 17.52 -44.38
C LEU A 1151 35.41 16.38 -44.99
N ARG A 1152 36.05 15.61 -45.89
CA ARG A 1152 35.46 14.38 -46.45
C ARG A 1152 35.39 13.27 -45.41
N GLU A 1153 36.04 13.50 -44.26
CA GLU A 1153 35.93 12.74 -43.02
C GLU A 1153 34.65 13.09 -42.28
N THR A 1154 34.00 12.08 -41.71
CA THR A 1154 32.77 12.27 -40.91
C THR A 1154 33.07 12.60 -39.45
N SER A 1155 34.34 12.54 -39.03
CA SER A 1155 34.76 12.68 -37.62
C SER A 1155 35.88 13.71 -37.46
N ALA A 1156 35.67 14.69 -36.59
CA ALA A 1156 36.65 15.73 -36.26
C ALA A 1156 36.64 16.06 -34.76
N LEU A 1157 37.83 16.21 -34.18
CA LEU A 1157 38.05 16.66 -32.81
C LEU A 1157 38.55 18.10 -32.85
N LEU A 1158 37.77 19.00 -32.27
CA LEU A 1158 38.10 20.41 -32.12
C LEU A 1158 38.57 20.63 -30.68
N THR A 1159 39.75 21.20 -30.52
CA THR A 1159 40.29 21.62 -29.22
C THR A 1159 40.58 23.11 -29.29
N ASP A 1160 40.06 23.87 -28.34
CA ASP A 1160 40.40 25.27 -28.16
C ASP A 1160 41.73 25.37 -27.40
N ASP A 1161 42.57 26.34 -27.74
CA ASP A 1161 43.85 26.60 -27.06
C ASP A 1161 43.66 27.19 -25.65
N SER A 1162 42.40 27.37 -25.21
CA SER A 1162 42.07 27.63 -23.82
C SER A 1162 42.47 26.48 -22.90
N CYS A 1163 42.58 26.81 -21.64
CA CYS A 1163 43.43 26.15 -20.69
C CYS A 1163 42.58 25.15 -19.87
N GLU A 1164 43.01 23.88 -19.74
CA GLU A 1164 42.27 22.82 -19.03
C GLU A 1164 42.76 22.67 -17.56
N PRO A 1165 41.90 22.76 -16.54
CA PRO A 1165 42.28 22.53 -15.14
C PRO A 1165 42.50 21.04 -14.81
N GLU A 1166 43.49 20.72 -13.96
CA GLU A 1166 43.98 19.36 -13.69
C GLU A 1166 42.95 18.43 -13.00
N GLU A 1167 42.10 18.94 -12.11
CA GLU A 1167 41.07 18.13 -11.43
C GLU A 1167 39.96 17.65 -12.37
N ALA A 1168 39.64 18.43 -13.42
CA ALA A 1168 38.72 17.99 -14.46
C ALA A 1168 39.29 16.82 -15.30
N VAL A 1169 40.62 16.67 -15.34
CA VAL A 1169 41.39 15.70 -16.14
C VAL A 1169 41.43 14.30 -15.51
N GLN A 1170 40.88 14.10 -14.31
CA GLN A 1170 40.59 12.74 -13.82
C GLN A 1170 39.48 12.14 -14.69
N SER A 1171 39.88 11.32 -15.68
CA SER A 1171 39.00 10.74 -16.69
C SER A 1171 37.77 10.08 -16.06
N CYS A 1172 36.58 10.52 -16.47
CA CYS A 1172 35.30 9.88 -16.21
C CYS A 1172 35.41 8.34 -16.34
N ASN A 1173 35.46 7.62 -15.21
CA ASN A 1173 35.54 6.16 -15.18
C ASN A 1173 34.12 5.56 -15.25
N PHE A 1174 33.45 5.76 -16.37
CA PHE A 1174 32.07 5.33 -16.60
C PHE A 1174 32.06 4.12 -17.54
N GLY A 1175 32.01 2.90 -16.99
CA GLY A 1175 31.99 1.65 -17.77
C GLY A 1175 33.23 1.42 -18.66
N GLY A 1176 34.31 2.18 -18.51
CA GLY A 1176 35.40 2.17 -19.51
C GLY A 1176 35.00 2.77 -20.86
N TRP A 1177 34.01 3.69 -20.87
CA TRP A 1177 33.67 4.52 -22.02
C TRP A 1177 34.93 5.20 -22.59
N PRO A 1178 35.27 5.00 -23.87
CA PRO A 1178 36.43 5.63 -24.48
C PRO A 1178 36.24 7.14 -24.64
N HIS A 1179 37.23 7.90 -24.15
CA HIS A 1179 37.25 9.36 -24.21
C HIS A 1179 38.17 9.88 -25.31
N PRO A 1180 37.88 11.05 -25.90
CA PRO A 1180 38.83 11.73 -26.76
C PRO A 1180 40.11 12.04 -25.98
N PRO A 1181 41.30 11.96 -26.62
CA PRO A 1181 42.56 12.32 -25.98
C PRO A 1181 42.54 13.81 -25.62
N ARG A 1182 42.86 14.12 -24.37
CA ARG A 1182 42.97 15.50 -23.88
C ARG A 1182 44.36 16.05 -24.17
N LYS A 1183 44.45 17.28 -24.69
CA LYS A 1183 45.73 17.97 -24.84
C LYS A 1183 46.04 18.72 -23.56
N ARG A 1184 47.14 18.33 -22.90
CA ARG A 1184 47.60 18.96 -21.66
C ARG A 1184 48.15 20.37 -21.93
N ASN A 1185 47.29 21.38 -21.86
CA ASN A 1185 47.70 22.72 -21.49
C ASN A 1185 47.26 22.94 -20.03
N ILE A 1186 48.11 22.53 -19.08
CA ILE A 1186 47.83 22.64 -17.65
C ILE A 1186 47.77 24.11 -17.28
N CYS A 1187 46.63 24.56 -16.74
CA CYS A 1187 46.54 25.88 -16.15
C CYS A 1187 47.22 25.92 -14.79
N THR A 1188 48.46 26.41 -14.74
CA THR A 1188 49.15 26.68 -13.48
C THR A 1188 48.66 27.98 -12.80
N GLY A 1189 47.45 28.48 -13.10
CA GLY A 1189 47.07 29.85 -12.73
C GLY A 1189 45.59 30.15 -12.42
N MET A 1190 44.68 29.16 -12.42
CA MET A 1190 43.27 29.38 -12.04
C MET A 1190 42.84 28.47 -10.88
N MET A 1191 43.72 28.25 -9.89
CA MET A 1191 43.23 28.07 -8.52
C MET A 1191 43.00 29.48 -7.96
N LEU A 1192 41.74 29.86 -7.78
CA LEU A 1192 41.43 30.98 -6.89
C LEU A 1192 41.85 30.55 -5.48
N SER A 1193 42.88 31.20 -4.94
CA SER A 1193 43.44 30.96 -3.61
C SER A 1193 42.37 30.84 -2.51
N PRO A 1194 42.65 30.07 -1.43
CA PRO A 1194 41.81 30.07 -0.24
C PRO A 1194 41.76 31.48 0.36
N ALA A 1195 40.58 31.89 0.83
CA ALA A 1195 40.34 33.15 1.52
C ALA A 1195 41.35 33.36 2.69
N PRO A 1196 41.70 34.62 3.02
CA PRO A 1196 42.63 34.90 4.09
C PRO A 1196 42.08 34.44 5.45
N ALA A 1197 43.00 34.00 6.31
CA ALA A 1197 42.74 33.47 7.64
C ALA A 1197 41.79 34.34 8.46
N ALA A 1198 40.90 33.65 9.19
CA ALA A 1198 39.98 34.18 10.17
C ALA A 1198 40.63 35.23 11.09
N THR A 1199 40.06 36.43 11.11
CA THR A 1199 40.05 37.26 12.32
C THR A 1199 38.73 37.00 13.04
N SER A 1200 38.85 36.42 14.21
CA SER A 1200 37.81 36.32 15.21
C SER A 1200 37.20 37.68 15.52
N GLU A 1201 35.90 37.84 15.32
CA GLU A 1201 35.11 38.71 16.18
C GLU A 1201 33.69 38.17 16.29
N ALA A 1202 33.26 38.00 17.53
CA ALA A 1202 32.02 37.39 17.94
C ALA A 1202 30.83 38.35 17.82
N ALA A 1203 29.65 37.75 17.64
CA ALA A 1203 28.33 38.22 18.07
C ALA A 1203 27.76 39.52 17.48
N ARG A 1204 26.63 39.41 16.77
CA ARG A 1204 25.29 39.86 17.22
C ARG A 1204 24.22 39.78 16.12
N ASP A 1205 23.10 39.16 16.50
CA ASP A 1205 21.69 39.44 16.20
C ASP A 1205 21.15 39.43 14.76
N GLY A 1206 20.07 38.66 14.56
CA GLY A 1206 19.08 38.83 13.49
C GLY A 1206 18.45 37.55 12.98
#